data_AF-A0A972AF23-F1
#
_entry.id   AF-A0A972AF23-F1
#
_cell.length_a   1.000
_cell.length_b   1.000
_cell.length_c   1.000
_cell.angle_alpha   90.00
_cell.angle_beta   90.00
_cell.angle_gamma   90.00
#
_symmetry.space_group_name_H-M   'P 1'
#
loop_
_entity.id
_entity.type
_entity.pdbx_description
1 polymer ?
#
loop_
_entity_poly.entity_id
_entity_poly.type
_entity_poly.pdbx_seq_one_letter_code
_entity_poly.pdbx_strand_id
1 'polypeptide(L)'
;MSKRILKALSAIVVIALLFSSFRVNIASTKISTVAQESAAAGAESEKVAADVNAEAEANKEEKPETVVKTQSLPIQPKEGVKQYPIIVLPGISQTISYLVDENGEKILNADGQELKGGLLIIDTAGLVQKIFKTVFFPLVKSLISQKDAGLSQAIYELGLDLFSTQASKPDGTTVNRFAIDEYNYPLSEFSEEDRDYFYRQIPMQDYAQAVGEEYIYVFSYPLLGNPIENGKKLHEFIQMVKEQQNTDKVNIASVSMGGTVLASYLNYEEADYNDINCIINVVSLLNGTDIIADFLTRGYEGFNLEDQFFFSEYLPEVFKELTGSPALGYVANILVRLLPRKVLESMITAAADAAFGQLIVNSPQFWAMIPNDRYDALAEKYLLDPERVLLKEKTDAFHEAQSNLSVNLLKARDEYGVKVGFIAGYNLTYLDGDYNFFGAVKSTFKNSSDAIIDIDSATLGATFAPAGKQLPQDYIDSLTVKSFVSPDKNIDLSTALMPETTWVFKNQHHEVGRNITIIRLAVQFVIGNLDNVYSDPVNYPQFNIGRYSKAITNSLLPMAYKVLAEPDGLSADVLAELEAAVLNAEQAIEQTNAYTAPNTEKAQERLEKALVAAGALKPSKQNDTANGLITALLKLANDAIMQYYGARGFSDHKPF
;
A
#
# COMPACT_ATOMS: atom_id res chain seq x y z
N MET A 1 -3.03 37.34 15.62
CA MET A 1 -3.03 35.88 15.38
C MET A 1 -2.29 35.22 16.55
N SER A 2 -2.90 34.27 17.28
CA SER A 2 -2.24 33.70 18.48
C SER A 2 -1.04 32.83 18.09
N LYS A 3 0.01 32.77 18.93
CA LYS A 3 1.19 31.90 18.72
C LYS A 3 0.82 30.42 18.50
N ARG A 4 -0.37 29.98 18.93
CA ARG A 4 -0.89 28.61 18.71
C ARG A 4 -1.44 28.41 17.28
N ILE A 5 -2.13 29.41 16.72
CA ILE A 5 -2.65 29.37 15.35
C ILE A 5 -1.50 29.42 14.33
N LEU A 6 -0.47 30.20 14.62
CA LEU A 6 0.71 30.34 13.75
C LEU A 6 1.60 29.09 13.78
N LYS A 7 1.69 28.38 14.93
CA LYS A 7 2.30 27.05 15.04
C LYS A 7 1.52 25.97 14.27
N ALA A 8 0.19 26.03 14.31
CA ALA A 8 -0.66 25.12 13.54
C ALA A 8 -0.51 25.34 12.02
N LEU A 9 -0.42 26.59 11.56
CA LEU A 9 -0.14 26.96 10.17
C LEU A 9 1.19 26.39 9.64
N SER A 10 2.28 26.55 10.39
CA SER A 10 3.59 26.01 10.00
C SER A 10 3.60 24.48 9.95
N ALA A 11 2.89 23.82 10.87
CA ALA A 11 2.75 22.37 10.87
C ALA A 11 1.87 21.88 9.71
N ILE A 12 0.76 22.55 9.41
CA ILE A 12 -0.21 22.16 8.38
C ILE A 12 0.32 22.37 6.96
N VAL A 13 1.04 23.47 6.72
CA VAL A 13 1.66 23.76 5.41
C VAL A 13 2.79 22.79 5.12
N VAL A 14 3.55 22.46 6.15
CA VAL A 14 4.60 21.47 6.01
C VAL A 14 3.99 20.07 5.94
N ILE A 15 2.95 19.71 6.67
CA ILE A 15 2.14 18.49 6.43
C ILE A 15 1.61 18.46 4.97
N ALA A 16 1.09 19.54 4.40
CA ALA A 16 0.70 19.54 2.98
C ALA A 16 1.87 19.30 1.99
N LEU A 17 3.08 19.77 2.32
CA LEU A 17 4.31 19.64 1.51
C LEU A 17 5.13 18.38 1.80
N LEU A 18 4.97 17.88 3.02
CA LEU A 18 5.48 16.64 3.54
C LEU A 18 4.65 15.51 2.95
N PHE A 19 3.34 15.64 2.79
CA PHE A 19 2.52 14.43 2.64
C PHE A 19 2.62 13.76 1.28
N SER A 20 3.35 14.31 0.30
CA SER A 20 3.90 13.56 -0.84
C SER A 20 5.04 12.58 -0.49
N SER A 21 5.46 12.49 0.78
CA SER A 21 6.57 11.68 1.30
C SER A 21 6.15 10.63 2.38
N PHE A 22 4.86 10.45 2.68
CA PHE A 22 4.39 10.02 4.02
C PHE A 22 3.55 8.74 4.03
N ARG A 23 4.22 7.60 4.16
CA ARG A 23 3.71 6.47 4.95
C ARG A 23 4.72 5.94 5.95
N VAL A 24 5.55 6.83 6.51
CA VAL A 24 6.53 6.39 7.51
C VAL A 24 5.85 6.09 8.84
N ASN A 25 5.69 4.78 9.09
CA ASN A 25 5.54 4.10 10.37
C ASN A 25 4.42 4.58 11.31
N ILE A 26 3.16 4.33 10.97
CA ILE A 26 2.08 4.30 11.98
C ILE A 26 1.86 2.87 12.44
N ALA A 27 2.81 2.37 13.22
CA ALA A 27 2.62 1.27 14.14
C ALA A 27 3.46 1.47 15.41
N SER A 28 3.50 2.69 15.97
CA SER A 28 3.66 2.92 17.42
C SER A 28 3.80 4.40 17.73
N THR A 29 2.70 5.06 18.10
CA THR A 29 2.78 6.12 19.11
C THR A 29 1.37 6.41 19.62
N LYS A 30 1.11 5.95 20.85
CA LYS A 30 -0.08 6.35 21.60
C LYS A 30 -0.05 7.88 21.74
N ILE A 31 -1.02 8.57 21.15
CA ILE A 31 -1.31 9.97 21.46
C ILE A 31 -1.82 10.01 22.89
N SER A 32 -0.93 10.32 23.85
CA SER A 32 -1.33 10.62 25.22
C SER A 32 -1.87 12.05 25.27
N THR A 33 -3.19 12.16 25.34
CA THR A 33 -3.84 13.41 25.75
C THR A 33 -3.49 13.71 27.20
N VAL A 34 -2.91 14.90 27.41
CA VAL A 34 -2.75 15.54 28.70
C VAL A 34 -4.13 15.75 29.33
N ALA A 35 -4.40 15.03 30.41
CA ALA A 35 -5.34 15.41 31.46
C ALA A 35 -4.65 15.14 32.80
N GLN A 36 -4.44 16.21 33.57
CA GLN A 36 -3.79 16.22 34.87
C GLN A 36 -4.68 15.60 35.97
N GLU A 37 -3.99 14.99 36.95
CA GLU A 37 -4.29 14.87 38.38
C GLU A 37 -5.33 13.84 38.88
N SER A 38 -4.84 12.76 39.51
CA SER A 38 -4.79 12.65 40.99
C SER A 38 -4.14 11.34 41.49
N ALA A 39 -3.26 11.48 42.51
CA ALA A 39 -2.88 10.54 43.60
C ALA A 39 -2.33 9.14 43.24
N ALA A 40 -1.07 8.77 43.51
CA ALA A 40 -0.35 8.64 44.80
C ALA A 40 -0.86 7.51 45.72
N ALA A 41 -0.16 6.36 45.66
CA ALA A 41 0.06 5.29 46.65
C ALA A 41 0.13 3.97 45.85
N GLY A 42 1.10 3.09 45.94
CA GLY A 42 2.03 2.74 47.00
C GLY A 42 2.36 1.27 46.73
N ALA A 43 3.64 0.91 46.75
CA ALA A 43 4.12 -0.42 46.43
C ALA A 43 3.57 -1.47 47.41
N GLU A 44 3.20 -2.65 46.91
CA GLU A 44 3.38 -3.92 47.60
C GLU A 44 3.08 -5.13 46.68
N SER A 45 3.82 -6.20 46.94
CA SER A 45 3.61 -7.60 46.53
C SER A 45 4.08 -8.06 45.13
N GLU A 46 5.40 -7.97 44.91
CA GLU A 46 6.14 -9.16 44.47
C GLU A 46 6.14 -10.17 45.63
N LYS A 47 5.31 -11.21 45.50
CA LYS A 47 5.37 -12.52 46.17
C LYS A 47 3.98 -13.14 46.09
N VAL A 48 3.68 -13.84 45.00
CA VAL A 48 3.05 -15.18 44.95
C VAL A 48 3.22 -15.66 43.50
N ALA A 49 4.45 -15.95 43.12
CA ALA A 49 4.80 -16.65 41.87
C ALA A 49 5.57 -17.91 42.28
N ALA A 50 4.86 -18.80 42.96
CA ALA A 50 5.22 -20.18 43.25
C ALA A 50 3.99 -20.78 43.92
N ASP A 51 3.60 -21.98 43.49
CA ASP A 51 2.49 -22.79 44.01
C ASP A 51 1.09 -22.48 43.46
N VAL A 52 0.91 -22.59 42.13
CA VAL A 52 -0.26 -23.29 41.57
C VAL A 52 0.14 -23.93 40.22
N ASN A 53 1.05 -24.91 40.28
CA ASN A 53 1.41 -25.72 39.11
C ASN A 53 1.37 -27.19 39.51
N ALA A 54 0.17 -27.68 39.84
CA ALA A 54 -0.15 -29.09 40.06
C ALA A 54 -1.67 -29.24 40.21
N GLU A 55 -2.42 -29.12 39.11
CA GLU A 55 -3.77 -29.70 38.93
C GLU A 55 -4.25 -29.41 37.50
N ALA A 56 -3.43 -29.83 36.53
CA ALA A 56 -3.76 -29.83 35.11
C ALA A 56 -3.69 -31.27 34.60
N GLU A 57 -4.53 -32.16 35.13
CA GLU A 57 -4.76 -33.50 34.57
C GLU A 57 -5.93 -34.19 35.29
N ALA A 58 -7.18 -33.80 34.97
CA ALA A 58 -8.38 -34.65 35.02
C ALA A 58 -9.65 -33.80 34.84
N ASN A 59 -10.17 -33.74 33.61
CA ASN A 59 -11.56 -34.06 33.30
C ASN A 59 -11.86 -33.71 31.84
N LYS A 60 -11.90 -34.78 31.03
CA LYS A 60 -12.57 -34.79 29.73
C LYS A 60 -14.07 -34.89 30.02
N GLU A 61 -14.83 -33.85 29.69
CA GLU A 61 -16.26 -33.97 29.42
C GLU A 61 -16.58 -33.26 28.09
N GLU A 62 -17.24 -34.02 27.22
CA GLU A 62 -17.70 -33.62 25.88
C GLU A 62 -18.65 -32.42 25.97
N LYS A 63 -18.33 -31.33 25.24
CA LYS A 63 -19.27 -30.23 24.95
C LYS A 63 -19.96 -30.49 23.60
N PRO A 64 -21.24 -30.11 23.44
CA PRO A 64 -22.05 -30.48 22.29
C PRO A 64 -21.64 -29.72 21.03
N GLU A 65 -21.47 -30.46 19.93
CA GLU A 65 -21.42 -29.92 18.57
C GLU A 65 -22.78 -29.33 18.19
N THR A 66 -22.84 -28.04 17.87
CA THR A 66 -23.65 -27.47 16.77
C THR A 66 -23.39 -25.96 16.65
N VAL A 67 -22.21 -25.60 16.15
CA VAL A 67 -22.07 -24.40 15.31
C VAL A 67 -22.04 -24.95 13.88
N VAL A 68 -23.07 -24.65 13.09
CA VAL A 68 -23.07 -24.98 11.66
C VAL A 68 -21.99 -24.10 11.02
N LYS A 69 -20.75 -24.60 11.01
CA LYS A 69 -19.68 -24.05 10.18
C LYS A 69 -20.19 -24.11 8.74
N THR A 70 -20.25 -22.96 8.06
CA THR A 70 -20.36 -22.98 6.61
C THR A 70 -19.21 -23.82 6.05
N GLN A 71 -19.50 -24.64 5.03
CA GLN A 71 -18.48 -25.44 4.37
C GLN A 71 -17.52 -24.48 3.68
N SER A 72 -16.36 -24.25 4.29
CA SER A 72 -15.28 -23.53 3.67
C SER A 72 -14.92 -24.19 2.33
N LEU A 73 -14.66 -23.39 1.30
CA LEU A 73 -14.12 -23.92 0.05
C LEU A 73 -12.89 -24.77 0.37
N PRO A 74 -12.76 -25.99 -0.18
CA PRO A 74 -11.61 -26.83 0.09
C PRO A 74 -10.35 -26.11 -0.41
N ILE A 75 -9.42 -25.86 0.52
CA ILE A 75 -8.09 -25.28 0.25
C ILE A 75 -7.04 -26.40 0.08
N GLN A 76 -7.48 -27.65 0.00
CA GLN A 76 -6.59 -28.77 -0.20
C GLN A 76 -6.04 -28.77 -1.64
N PRO A 77 -4.76 -29.12 -1.84
CA PRO A 77 -4.19 -29.23 -3.17
C PRO A 77 -4.94 -30.24 -4.04
N LYS A 78 -4.94 -30.01 -5.35
CA LYS A 78 -5.56 -30.93 -6.32
C LYS A 78 -4.89 -32.30 -6.22
N GLU A 79 -5.69 -33.36 -6.08
CA GLU A 79 -5.17 -34.72 -5.98
C GLU A 79 -4.26 -35.05 -7.18
N GLY A 80 -3.07 -35.59 -6.88
CA GLY A 80 -2.07 -35.93 -7.89
C GLY A 80 -1.22 -34.76 -8.41
N VAL A 81 -1.43 -33.52 -7.94
CA VAL A 81 -0.58 -32.37 -8.28
C VAL A 81 0.57 -32.25 -7.28
N LYS A 82 1.81 -32.36 -7.78
CA LYS A 82 3.02 -32.13 -6.99
C LYS A 82 3.07 -30.67 -6.53
N GLN A 83 3.32 -30.47 -5.23
CA GLN A 83 3.48 -29.15 -4.63
C GLN A 83 4.94 -28.71 -4.64
N TYR A 84 5.15 -27.40 -4.74
CA TYR A 84 6.46 -26.78 -4.83
C TYR A 84 6.54 -25.61 -3.84
N PRO A 85 7.72 -25.32 -3.27
CA PRO A 85 7.89 -24.18 -2.37
C PRO A 85 7.58 -22.89 -3.11
N ILE A 86 6.92 -21.96 -2.44
CA ILE A 86 6.62 -20.63 -2.97
C ILE A 86 7.62 -19.63 -2.44
N ILE A 87 8.18 -18.85 -3.36
CA ILE A 87 9.02 -17.70 -3.07
C ILE A 87 8.18 -16.44 -3.29
N VAL A 88 7.95 -15.70 -2.22
CA VAL A 88 7.28 -14.41 -2.26
C VAL A 88 8.31 -13.34 -2.59
N LEU A 89 8.05 -12.58 -3.64
CA LEU A 89 8.75 -11.35 -3.99
C LEU A 89 7.93 -10.18 -3.44
N PRO A 90 8.28 -9.63 -2.26
CA PRO A 90 7.48 -8.66 -1.54
C PRO A 90 7.44 -7.28 -2.21
N GLY A 91 6.45 -6.47 -1.79
CA GLY A 91 6.40 -5.04 -2.07
C GLY A 91 7.22 -4.20 -1.09
N ILE A 92 6.95 -2.89 -1.12
CA ILE A 92 7.73 -1.87 -0.39
C ILE A 92 7.66 -2.03 1.14
N SER A 93 6.51 -2.45 1.68
CA SER A 93 6.26 -2.45 3.13
C SER A 93 6.67 -3.75 3.82
N GLN A 94 7.05 -4.78 3.06
CA GLN A 94 7.32 -6.11 3.60
C GLN A 94 8.82 -6.39 3.76
N THR A 95 9.68 -5.72 3.00
CA THR A 95 11.11 -5.67 3.30
C THR A 95 11.41 -4.44 4.16
N ILE A 96 11.99 -4.65 5.34
CA ILE A 96 12.37 -3.54 6.23
C ILE A 96 13.85 -3.23 6.03
N SER A 97 14.14 -1.97 5.70
CA SER A 97 15.48 -1.42 5.64
C SER A 97 15.80 -0.69 6.95
N TYR A 98 17.02 -0.88 7.43
CA TYR A 98 17.58 -0.21 8.60
C TYR A 98 18.73 0.67 8.18
N LEU A 99 18.75 1.91 8.65
CA LEU A 99 19.93 2.76 8.52
C LEU A 99 21.03 2.22 9.44
N VAL A 100 22.22 1.99 8.90
CA VAL A 100 23.37 1.44 9.65
C VAL A 100 24.60 2.32 9.53
N ASP A 101 25.48 2.24 10.53
CA ASP A 101 26.75 2.94 10.57
C ASP A 101 27.85 2.25 9.74
N GLU A 102 29.10 2.70 9.88
CA GLU A 102 30.23 2.12 9.14
C GLU A 102 30.57 0.68 9.54
N ASN A 103 30.17 0.26 10.74
CA ASN A 103 30.37 -1.08 11.30
C ASN A 103 29.18 -2.02 11.04
N GLY A 104 28.08 -1.50 10.49
CA GLY A 104 26.84 -2.24 10.28
C GLY A 104 25.90 -2.24 11.50
N GLU A 105 26.17 -1.42 12.52
CA GLU A 105 25.28 -1.27 13.66
C GLU A 105 24.11 -0.34 13.33
N LYS A 106 22.90 -0.69 13.80
CA LYS A 106 21.67 0.07 13.54
C LYS A 106 21.72 1.44 14.21
N ILE A 107 21.44 2.50 13.44
CA ILE A 107 21.41 3.87 13.96
C ILE A 107 20.10 4.13 14.71
N LEU A 108 20.21 4.72 15.89
CA LEU A 108 19.08 5.13 16.72
C LEU A 108 18.80 6.64 16.59
N ASN A 109 17.52 7.02 16.62
CA ASN A 109 17.09 8.41 16.69
C ASN A 109 17.23 8.97 18.12
N ALA A 110 16.90 10.25 18.29
CA ALA A 110 16.99 10.94 19.59
C ALA A 110 16.08 10.33 20.68
N ASP A 111 15.06 9.57 20.30
CA ASP A 111 14.14 8.87 21.20
C ASP A 111 14.61 7.42 21.49
N GLY A 112 15.77 7.00 20.97
CA GLY A 112 16.35 5.67 21.17
C GLY A 112 15.75 4.58 20.27
N GLN A 113 15.02 4.96 19.22
CA GLN A 113 14.39 4.02 18.28
C GLN A 113 15.25 3.82 17.03
N GLU A 114 15.31 2.58 16.52
CA GLU A 114 15.98 2.25 15.26
C GLU A 114 15.38 3.05 14.09
N LEU A 115 16.23 3.67 13.28
CA LEU A 115 15.82 4.30 12.03
C LEU A 115 15.58 3.23 10.95
N LYS A 116 14.32 2.82 10.83
CA LYS A 116 13.88 1.76 9.91
C LYS A 116 12.59 2.08 9.17
N GLY A 117 12.34 1.40 8.05
CA GLY A 117 11.12 1.55 7.25
C GLY A 117 11.19 0.74 5.95
N GLY A 118 10.15 0.86 5.13
CA GLY A 118 10.17 0.36 3.75
C GLY A 118 11.02 1.26 2.85
N LEU A 119 10.46 1.72 1.74
CA LEU A 119 11.15 2.59 0.77
C LEU A 119 11.62 3.92 1.39
N LEU A 120 10.91 4.42 2.41
CA LEU A 120 11.20 5.67 3.10
C LEU A 120 11.42 5.43 4.60
N ILE A 121 12.47 6.07 5.13
CA ILE A 121 12.85 6.13 6.55
C ILE A 121 12.89 7.60 6.94
N ILE A 122 11.82 8.09 7.56
CA ILE A 122 11.72 9.48 8.02
C ILE A 122 11.91 9.51 9.53
N ASP A 123 12.92 10.26 9.98
CA ASP A 123 13.08 10.54 11.40
C ASP A 123 12.02 11.56 11.86
N THR A 124 11.06 11.08 12.63
CA THR A 124 9.97 11.90 13.16
C THR A 124 10.34 12.57 14.48
N ALA A 125 11.47 12.18 15.10
CA ALA A 125 11.91 12.73 16.38
C ALA A 125 12.18 14.23 16.26
N GLY A 126 11.43 15.02 17.04
CA GLY A 126 11.56 16.48 17.02
C GLY A 126 11.16 17.18 15.72
N LEU A 127 10.52 16.49 14.76
CA LEU A 127 10.16 17.04 13.45
C LEU A 127 9.36 18.35 13.55
N VAL A 128 8.36 18.41 14.43
CA VAL A 128 7.56 19.62 14.67
C VAL A 128 8.43 20.80 15.12
N GLN A 129 9.45 20.55 15.94
CA GLN A 129 10.36 21.60 16.40
C GLN A 129 11.28 22.08 15.27
N LYS A 130 11.76 21.15 14.43
CA LYS A 130 12.58 21.43 13.25
C LYS A 130 11.82 22.30 12.26
N ILE A 131 10.60 21.90 11.91
CA ILE A 131 9.67 22.67 11.08
C ILE A 131 9.47 24.07 11.63
N PHE A 132 9.18 24.18 12.93
CA PHE A 132 8.98 25.48 13.55
C PHE A 132 10.25 26.36 13.48
N LYS A 133 11.44 25.82 13.70
CA LYS A 133 12.70 26.58 13.64
C LYS A 133 13.01 27.06 12.22
N THR A 134 12.77 26.21 11.22
CA THR A 134 13.15 26.49 9.83
C THR A 134 12.10 27.33 9.09
N VAL A 135 10.82 27.00 9.23
CA VAL A 135 9.74 27.51 8.34
C VAL A 135 8.97 28.70 8.94
N PHE A 136 8.90 28.81 10.28
CA PHE A 136 8.03 29.79 10.95
C PHE A 136 8.31 31.25 10.55
N PHE A 137 9.56 31.69 10.68
CA PHE A 137 9.94 33.07 10.36
C PHE A 137 9.77 33.40 8.87
N PRO A 138 10.23 32.54 7.93
CA PRO A 138 9.97 32.73 6.51
C PRO A 138 8.47 32.79 6.17
N LEU A 139 7.65 31.96 6.81
CA LEU A 139 6.20 31.96 6.63
C LEU A 139 5.60 33.31 7.05
N VAL A 140 5.93 33.78 8.26
CA VAL A 140 5.46 35.08 8.76
C VAL A 140 5.89 36.22 7.85
N LYS A 141 7.15 36.23 7.42
CA LYS A 141 7.68 37.26 6.54
C LYS A 141 6.95 37.26 5.19
N SER A 142 6.68 36.08 4.63
CA SER A 142 5.98 35.93 3.34
C SER A 142 4.50 36.31 3.43
N LEU A 143 3.85 36.02 4.56
CA LEU A 143 2.49 36.49 4.86
C LEU A 143 2.43 38.02 5.00
N ILE A 144 3.43 38.66 5.60
CA ILE A 144 3.47 40.13 5.74
C ILE A 144 3.78 40.79 4.39
N SER A 145 4.79 40.30 3.68
CA SER A 145 5.25 40.88 2.42
C SER A 145 4.32 40.58 1.25
N GLN A 146 3.47 39.55 1.37
CA GLN A 146 2.65 39.01 0.28
C GLN A 146 3.52 38.66 -0.94
N LYS A 147 4.73 38.16 -0.69
CA LYS A 147 5.72 37.67 -1.65
C LYS A 147 6.52 36.57 -0.99
N ASP A 148 7.13 35.67 -1.77
CA ASP A 148 8.07 34.72 -1.20
C ASP A 148 9.25 35.49 -0.60
N ALA A 149 9.43 35.34 0.71
CA ALA A 149 10.46 36.01 1.48
C ALA A 149 11.42 35.00 2.14
N GLY A 150 11.72 33.92 1.41
CA GLY A 150 12.59 32.82 1.83
C GLY A 150 11.82 31.59 2.31
N LEU A 151 10.51 31.55 2.08
CA LEU A 151 9.65 30.45 2.51
C LEU A 151 9.89 29.22 1.65
N SER A 152 9.93 29.37 0.32
CA SER A 152 10.22 28.24 -0.57
C SER A 152 11.62 27.67 -0.35
N GLN A 153 12.62 28.53 -0.10
CA GLN A 153 13.97 28.08 0.28
C GLN A 153 13.97 27.28 1.58
N ALA A 154 13.26 27.75 2.62
CA ALA A 154 13.16 27.04 3.88
C ALA A 154 12.44 25.68 3.75
N ILE A 155 11.46 25.58 2.86
CA ILE A 155 10.79 24.32 2.51
C ILE A 155 11.75 23.38 1.77
N TYR A 156 12.50 23.90 0.80
CA TYR A 156 13.50 23.11 0.06
C TYR A 156 14.55 22.51 1.01
N GLU A 157 15.15 23.33 1.88
CA GLU A 157 16.13 22.89 2.87
C GLU A 157 15.58 21.85 3.84
N LEU A 158 14.34 22.05 4.31
CA LEU A 158 13.66 21.07 5.14
C LEU A 158 13.45 19.75 4.37
N GLY A 159 13.03 19.81 3.11
CA GLY A 159 12.87 18.64 2.25
C GLY A 159 14.18 17.89 2.06
N LEU A 160 15.28 18.58 1.77
CA LEU A 160 16.59 17.96 1.60
C LEU A 160 17.00 17.15 2.83
N ASP A 161 16.75 17.71 4.01
CA ASP A 161 17.07 17.09 5.27
C ASP A 161 16.17 15.88 5.57
N LEU A 162 14.87 15.97 5.30
CA LEU A 162 13.92 14.88 5.52
C LEU A 162 14.21 13.65 4.66
N PHE A 163 14.61 13.88 3.42
CA PHE A 163 14.92 12.82 2.46
C PHE A 163 16.40 12.44 2.47
N SER A 164 17.22 13.08 3.31
CA SER A 164 18.67 12.86 3.34
C SER A 164 19.04 11.41 3.63
N THR A 165 18.21 10.69 4.39
CA THR A 165 18.41 9.27 4.67
C THR A 165 18.40 8.46 3.39
N GLN A 166 17.51 8.73 2.43
CA GLN A 166 17.36 8.00 1.17
C GLN A 166 18.20 8.55 0.02
N ALA A 167 19.06 9.54 0.30
CA ALA A 167 19.85 10.23 -0.73
C ALA A 167 20.66 9.26 -1.59
N SER A 168 20.68 9.48 -2.91
CA SER A 168 21.52 8.75 -3.86
C SER A 168 22.51 9.67 -4.58
N LYS A 169 23.72 9.15 -4.80
CA LYS A 169 24.77 9.79 -5.57
C LYS A 169 24.45 9.76 -7.07
N PRO A 170 25.07 10.62 -7.90
CA PRO A 170 24.86 10.62 -9.35
C PRO A 170 25.12 9.28 -10.06
N ASP A 171 25.93 8.39 -9.47
CA ASP A 171 26.20 7.04 -9.98
C ASP A 171 25.11 6.00 -9.65
N GLY A 172 24.06 6.39 -8.94
CA GLY A 172 22.98 5.51 -8.52
C GLY A 172 23.23 4.72 -7.25
N THR A 173 24.32 4.96 -6.52
CA THR A 173 24.56 4.34 -5.21
C THR A 173 23.98 5.20 -4.08
N THR A 174 23.51 4.55 -3.02
CA THR A 174 23.01 5.27 -1.85
C THR A 174 24.14 6.02 -1.14
N VAL A 175 23.84 7.22 -0.64
CA VAL A 175 24.76 7.99 0.21
C VAL A 175 24.94 7.30 1.55
N ASN A 176 23.84 6.82 2.13
CA ASN A 176 23.84 6.08 3.39
C ASN A 176 23.86 4.57 3.17
N ARG A 177 24.27 3.83 4.21
CA ARG A 177 24.27 2.37 4.21
C ARG A 177 22.98 1.84 4.82
N PHE A 178 22.45 0.80 4.21
CA PHE A 178 21.26 0.12 4.69
C PHE A 178 21.54 -1.36 4.89
N ALA A 179 20.99 -1.92 5.96
CA ALA A 179 20.84 -3.35 6.15
C ALA A 179 19.37 -3.74 5.95
N ILE A 180 19.14 -5.00 5.56
CA ILE A 180 17.82 -5.62 5.49
C ILE A 180 17.86 -6.92 6.27
N ASP A 181 16.71 -7.35 6.78
CA ASP A 181 16.57 -8.69 7.36
C ASP A 181 16.49 -9.71 6.22
N GLU A 182 17.44 -10.66 6.18
CA GLU A 182 17.49 -11.74 5.20
C GLU A 182 16.99 -13.05 5.80
N TYR A 183 16.05 -13.70 5.10
CA TYR A 183 15.42 -14.95 5.53
C TYR A 183 15.81 -16.09 4.58
N ASN A 184 17.00 -16.67 4.78
CA ASN A 184 17.54 -17.76 3.97
C ASN A 184 17.04 -19.16 4.42
N TYR A 185 15.82 -19.20 4.96
CA TYR A 185 15.16 -20.37 5.55
C TYR A 185 13.63 -20.17 5.45
N PRO A 186 12.82 -21.24 5.56
CA PRO A 186 11.37 -21.14 5.36
C PRO A 186 10.66 -20.46 6.53
N LEU A 187 9.40 -20.06 6.31
CA LEU A 187 8.54 -19.39 7.29
C LEU A 187 8.39 -20.19 8.60
N SER A 188 8.44 -21.53 8.54
CA SER A 188 8.39 -22.40 9.73
C SER A 188 9.53 -22.17 10.72
N GLU A 189 10.64 -21.55 10.29
CA GLU A 189 11.81 -21.24 11.11
C GLU A 189 11.88 -19.76 11.52
N PHE A 190 10.90 -18.95 11.14
CA PHE A 190 10.85 -17.53 11.55
C PHE A 190 10.63 -17.42 13.06
N SER A 191 11.12 -16.32 13.64
CA SER A 191 10.71 -15.93 14.99
C SER A 191 9.19 -15.69 15.01
N GLU A 192 8.55 -15.84 16.18
CA GLU A 192 7.12 -15.58 16.32
C GLU A 192 6.76 -14.14 15.89
N GLU A 193 7.62 -13.17 16.24
CA GLU A 193 7.43 -11.76 15.86
C GLU A 193 7.51 -11.55 14.34
N ASP A 194 8.51 -12.13 13.67
CA ASP A 194 8.69 -12.01 12.22
C ASP A 194 7.57 -12.72 11.45
N ARG A 195 7.17 -13.92 11.90
CA ARG A 195 6.07 -14.68 11.30
C ARG A 195 4.75 -13.93 11.44
N ASP A 196 4.47 -13.39 12.61
CA ASP A 196 3.27 -12.58 12.84
C ASP A 196 3.31 -11.28 12.03
N TYR A 197 4.48 -10.66 11.88
CA TYR A 197 4.66 -9.51 11.00
C TYR A 197 4.36 -9.89 9.55
N PHE A 198 4.94 -10.97 9.04
CA PHE A 198 4.70 -11.48 7.70
C PHE A 198 3.22 -11.72 7.44
N TYR A 199 2.52 -12.47 8.29
CA TYR A 199 1.09 -12.77 8.13
C TYR A 199 0.18 -11.53 8.21
N ARG A 200 0.58 -10.48 8.93
CA ARG A 200 -0.18 -9.20 8.94
C ARG A 200 -0.07 -8.44 7.62
N GLN A 201 1.03 -8.62 6.90
CA GLN A 201 1.30 -7.97 5.63
C GLN A 201 0.77 -8.80 4.45
N ILE A 202 1.12 -10.09 4.42
CA ILE A 202 0.75 -11.05 3.37
C ILE A 202 0.09 -12.25 4.06
N PRO A 203 -1.26 -12.28 4.14
CA PRO A 203 -1.97 -13.29 4.92
C PRO A 203 -2.02 -14.66 4.22
N MET A 204 -0.88 -15.37 4.20
CA MET A 204 -0.72 -16.67 3.56
C MET A 204 -1.21 -17.86 4.40
N GLN A 205 -2.03 -17.65 5.43
CA GLN A 205 -2.50 -18.74 6.31
C GLN A 205 -3.20 -19.85 5.55
N ASP A 206 -3.99 -19.51 4.52
CA ASP A 206 -4.67 -20.48 3.67
C ASP A 206 -3.65 -21.33 2.87
N TYR A 207 -2.54 -20.74 2.43
CA TYR A 207 -1.46 -21.49 1.76
C TYR A 207 -0.72 -22.39 2.75
N ALA A 208 -0.35 -21.86 3.92
CA ALA A 208 0.30 -22.63 4.98
C ALA A 208 -0.56 -23.82 5.43
N GLN A 209 -1.89 -23.65 5.49
CA GLN A 209 -2.81 -24.74 5.78
C GLN A 209 -2.87 -25.79 4.66
N ALA A 210 -2.69 -25.38 3.40
CA ALA A 210 -2.72 -26.28 2.24
C ALA A 210 -1.45 -27.13 2.12
N VAL A 211 -0.27 -26.53 2.32
CA VAL A 211 1.02 -27.14 1.98
C VAL A 211 2.09 -27.11 3.07
N GLY A 212 1.89 -26.33 4.14
CA GLY A 212 2.87 -26.16 5.24
C GLY A 212 3.66 -24.84 5.18
N GLU A 213 4.05 -24.33 6.35
CA GLU A 213 4.90 -23.12 6.47
C GLU A 213 6.32 -23.38 5.96
N GLU A 214 6.77 -24.64 5.99
CA GLU A 214 8.07 -25.08 5.49
C GLU A 214 8.22 -24.91 3.97
N TYR A 215 7.11 -24.69 3.25
CA TYR A 215 7.09 -24.43 1.81
C TYR A 215 6.99 -22.94 1.46
N ILE A 216 7.05 -22.03 2.44
CA ILE A 216 6.92 -20.58 2.20
C ILE A 216 8.26 -19.90 2.45
N TYR A 217 8.78 -19.22 1.43
CA TYR A 217 10.01 -18.45 1.48
C TYR A 217 9.76 -16.99 1.10
N VAL A 218 10.54 -16.08 1.69
CA VAL A 218 10.43 -14.64 1.45
C VAL A 218 11.76 -14.10 0.96
N PHE A 219 11.78 -13.52 -0.23
CA PHE A 219 12.98 -12.92 -0.80
C PHE A 219 13.09 -11.45 -0.40
N SER A 220 13.98 -11.13 0.54
CA SER A 220 14.28 -9.74 0.92
C SER A 220 15.28 -9.10 -0.06
N TYR A 221 15.07 -7.83 -0.42
CA TYR A 221 15.96 -7.11 -1.34
C TYR A 221 16.09 -5.61 -1.01
N PRO A 222 17.20 -4.95 -1.38
CA PRO A 222 17.38 -3.52 -1.16
C PRO A 222 16.34 -2.67 -1.93
N LEU A 223 15.61 -1.81 -1.21
CA LEU A 223 14.51 -1.01 -1.77
C LEU A 223 14.95 0.31 -2.45
N LEU A 224 16.22 0.68 -2.35
CA LEU A 224 16.80 1.87 -3.01
C LEU A 224 18.00 1.53 -3.90
N GLY A 225 18.32 0.23 -4.01
CA GLY A 225 19.49 -0.27 -4.72
C GLY A 225 19.31 -0.34 -6.22
N ASN A 226 20.25 -1.01 -6.88
CA ASN A 226 20.18 -1.31 -8.31
C ASN A 226 19.27 -2.53 -8.56
N PRO A 227 18.09 -2.37 -9.17
CA PRO A 227 17.12 -3.44 -9.30
C PRO A 227 17.60 -4.61 -10.17
N ILE A 228 18.49 -4.38 -11.13
CA ILE A 228 18.97 -5.45 -12.02
C ILE A 228 19.79 -6.52 -11.27
N GLU A 229 20.47 -6.13 -10.18
CA GLU A 229 21.23 -7.04 -9.33
C GLU A 229 20.35 -8.08 -8.64
N ASN A 230 19.05 -7.78 -8.48
CA ASN A 230 18.11 -8.70 -7.86
C ASN A 230 17.85 -9.94 -8.74
N GLY A 231 18.12 -9.89 -10.05
CA GLY A 231 17.99 -11.05 -10.92
C GLY A 231 18.94 -12.19 -10.53
N LYS A 232 20.23 -11.86 -10.36
CA LYS A 232 21.24 -12.80 -9.85
C LYS A 232 20.92 -13.28 -8.44
N LYS A 233 20.58 -12.35 -7.52
CA LYS A 233 20.27 -12.69 -6.13
C LYS A 233 19.06 -13.63 -6.02
N LEU A 234 18.03 -13.40 -6.82
CA LEU A 234 16.87 -14.29 -6.85
C LEU A 234 17.23 -15.66 -7.46
N HIS A 235 18.09 -15.70 -8.49
CA HIS A 235 18.59 -16.97 -9.03
C HIS A 235 19.31 -17.80 -7.94
N GLU A 236 20.24 -17.19 -7.21
CA GLU A 236 20.95 -17.84 -6.10
C GLU A 236 19.99 -18.32 -5.00
N PHE A 237 19.00 -17.49 -4.66
CA PHE A 237 17.96 -17.83 -3.68
C PHE A 237 17.09 -19.01 -4.15
N ILE A 238 16.71 -19.06 -5.43
CA ILE A 238 15.97 -20.18 -6.02
C ILE A 238 16.77 -21.50 -5.91
N GLN A 239 18.07 -21.48 -6.24
CA GLN A 239 18.90 -22.68 -6.09
C GLN A 239 18.99 -23.15 -4.64
N MET A 240 19.15 -22.21 -3.71
CA MET A 240 19.16 -22.49 -2.27
C MET A 240 17.84 -23.15 -1.82
N VAL A 241 16.69 -22.59 -2.20
CA VAL A 241 15.37 -23.15 -1.85
C VAL A 241 15.20 -24.56 -2.43
N LYS A 242 15.60 -24.77 -3.69
CA LYS A 242 15.55 -26.09 -4.33
C LYS A 242 16.41 -27.12 -3.60
N GLU A 243 17.61 -26.74 -3.16
CA GLU A 243 18.50 -27.60 -2.39
C GLU A 243 17.90 -27.94 -1.02
N GLN A 244 17.42 -26.95 -0.27
CA GLN A 244 16.83 -27.15 1.06
C GLN A 244 15.59 -28.05 1.02
N GLN A 245 14.73 -27.86 0.01
CA GLN A 245 13.47 -28.60 -0.14
C GLN A 245 13.62 -29.89 -0.96
N ASN A 246 14.83 -30.20 -1.44
CA ASN A 246 15.11 -31.32 -2.34
C ASN A 246 14.10 -31.41 -3.51
N THR A 247 13.93 -30.29 -4.22
CA THR A 247 12.95 -30.14 -5.30
C THR A 247 13.59 -29.59 -6.57
N ASP A 248 12.95 -29.83 -7.71
CA ASP A 248 13.38 -29.39 -9.03
C ASP A 248 12.82 -28.02 -9.41
N LYS A 249 11.71 -27.58 -8.80
CA LYS A 249 11.06 -26.31 -9.13
C LYS A 249 10.56 -25.53 -7.92
N VAL A 250 10.25 -24.27 -8.14
CA VAL A 250 9.61 -23.37 -7.19
C VAL A 250 8.38 -22.69 -7.82
N ASN A 251 7.50 -22.16 -6.97
CA ASN A 251 6.48 -21.19 -7.35
C ASN A 251 6.98 -19.79 -7.01
N ILE A 252 6.59 -18.77 -7.78
CA ILE A 252 6.92 -17.37 -7.52
C ILE A 252 5.62 -16.58 -7.36
N ALA A 253 5.48 -15.88 -6.23
CA ALA A 253 4.44 -14.86 -6.05
C ALA A 253 5.06 -13.48 -6.09
N SER A 254 4.83 -12.74 -7.17
CA SER A 254 5.22 -11.33 -7.26
C SER A 254 4.12 -10.47 -6.66
N VAL A 255 4.47 -9.56 -5.75
CA VAL A 255 3.51 -8.64 -5.12
C VAL A 255 4.03 -7.21 -5.21
N SER A 256 3.21 -6.28 -5.74
CA SER A 256 3.59 -4.86 -5.82
C SER A 256 4.97 -4.68 -6.46
N MET A 257 5.90 -3.97 -5.83
CA MET A 257 7.27 -3.75 -6.31
C MET A 257 8.08 -5.04 -6.54
N GLY A 258 7.65 -6.19 -6.02
CA GLY A 258 8.21 -7.49 -6.40
C GLY A 258 8.16 -7.76 -7.91
N GLY A 259 7.34 -7.01 -8.67
CA GLY A 259 7.35 -7.00 -10.14
C GLY A 259 8.71 -6.59 -10.73
N THR A 260 9.43 -5.66 -10.08
CA THR A 260 10.77 -5.25 -10.55
C THR A 260 11.80 -6.36 -10.35
N VAL A 261 11.71 -7.09 -9.24
CA VAL A 261 12.56 -8.27 -9.00
C VAL A 261 12.30 -9.36 -10.04
N LEU A 262 11.02 -9.62 -10.34
CA LEU A 262 10.63 -10.59 -11.36
C LEU A 262 11.17 -10.22 -12.74
N ALA A 263 11.06 -8.95 -13.15
CA ALA A 263 11.59 -8.45 -14.42
C ALA A 263 13.10 -8.66 -14.52
N SER A 264 13.84 -8.30 -13.48
CA SER A 264 15.29 -8.51 -13.43
C SER A 264 15.68 -9.98 -13.53
N TYR A 265 14.97 -10.88 -12.82
CA TYR A 265 15.28 -12.31 -12.85
C TYR A 265 14.96 -12.95 -14.19
N LEU A 266 13.80 -12.67 -14.78
CA LEU A 266 13.45 -13.25 -16.07
C LEU A 266 14.35 -12.77 -17.22
N ASN A 267 14.98 -11.60 -17.06
CA ASN A 267 15.98 -11.09 -18.01
C ASN A 267 17.42 -11.49 -17.66
N TYR A 268 17.66 -12.17 -16.53
CA TYR A 268 19.00 -12.58 -16.12
C TYR A 268 19.49 -13.75 -16.97
N GLU A 269 20.72 -13.67 -17.48
CA GLU A 269 21.25 -14.62 -18.48
C GLU A 269 21.36 -16.06 -17.96
N GLU A 270 21.56 -16.25 -16.66
CA GLU A 270 21.65 -17.58 -16.02
C GLU A 270 20.30 -18.05 -15.45
N ALA A 271 19.21 -17.30 -15.63
CA ALA A 271 17.90 -17.76 -15.19
C ALA A 271 17.44 -18.99 -16.00
N ASP A 272 17.23 -20.11 -15.31
CA ASP A 272 16.65 -21.31 -15.91
C ASP A 272 15.15 -21.37 -15.64
N TYR A 273 14.34 -21.18 -16.68
CA TYR A 273 12.88 -21.22 -16.55
C TYR A 273 12.36 -22.62 -16.20
N ASN A 274 13.18 -23.68 -16.35
CA ASN A 274 12.84 -25.01 -15.86
C ASN A 274 12.74 -25.07 -14.33
N ASP A 275 13.37 -24.13 -13.62
CA ASP A 275 13.29 -24.03 -12.16
C ASP A 275 11.94 -23.51 -11.67
N ILE A 276 11.07 -23.05 -12.58
CA ILE A 276 9.81 -22.41 -12.24
C ILE A 276 8.65 -23.34 -12.61
N ASN A 277 7.74 -23.55 -11.66
CA ASN A 277 6.48 -24.25 -11.90
C ASN A 277 5.35 -23.26 -12.20
N CYS A 278 5.24 -22.20 -11.39
CA CYS A 278 4.16 -21.22 -11.45
C CYS A 278 4.66 -19.82 -11.08
N ILE A 279 4.12 -18.80 -11.74
CA ILE A 279 4.26 -17.38 -11.43
C ILE A 279 2.86 -16.81 -11.24
N ILE A 280 2.60 -16.20 -10.08
CA ILE A 280 1.37 -15.45 -9.84
C ILE A 280 1.74 -14.00 -9.51
N ASN A 281 1.24 -13.07 -10.32
CA ASN A 281 1.44 -11.63 -10.14
C ASN A 281 0.21 -11.05 -9.42
N VAL A 282 0.41 -10.47 -8.25
CA VAL A 282 -0.67 -9.91 -7.43
C VAL A 282 -0.41 -8.43 -7.23
N VAL A 283 -1.20 -7.60 -7.92
CA VAL A 283 -1.02 -6.14 -8.01
C VAL A 283 0.44 -5.76 -8.24
N SER A 284 1.13 -6.49 -9.13
CA SER A 284 2.56 -6.34 -9.37
C SER A 284 2.88 -5.12 -10.25
N LEU A 285 3.98 -4.44 -9.93
CA LEU A 285 4.53 -3.33 -10.70
C LEU A 285 5.34 -3.86 -11.90
N LEU A 286 4.66 -4.24 -12.97
CA LEU A 286 5.30 -4.91 -14.12
C LEU A 286 5.74 -3.93 -15.22
N ASN A 287 5.05 -2.81 -15.40
CA ASN A 287 5.39 -1.73 -16.36
C ASN A 287 5.35 -0.35 -15.68
N GLY A 288 5.85 -0.24 -14.46
CA GLY A 288 5.89 1.02 -13.72
C GLY A 288 4.52 1.59 -13.31
N THR A 289 4.52 2.86 -12.92
CA THR A 289 3.33 3.65 -12.52
C THR A 289 3.48 5.08 -13.00
N ASP A 290 2.40 5.68 -13.50
CA ASP A 290 2.40 7.08 -13.93
C ASP A 290 2.73 8.05 -12.78
N ILE A 291 2.55 7.65 -11.51
CA ILE A 291 2.93 8.46 -10.33
C ILE A 291 4.38 8.91 -10.48
N ILE A 292 5.33 7.97 -10.63
CA ILE A 292 6.76 8.29 -10.63
C ILE A 292 7.18 9.02 -11.90
N ALA A 293 6.59 8.68 -13.04
CA ALA A 293 6.83 9.40 -14.30
C ALA A 293 6.40 10.88 -14.20
N ASP A 294 5.28 11.16 -13.54
CA ASP A 294 4.78 12.51 -13.33
C ASP A 294 5.64 13.32 -12.34
N PHE A 295 6.15 12.68 -11.28
CA PHE A 295 7.15 13.31 -10.39
C PHE A 295 8.41 13.75 -11.16
N LEU A 296 8.89 12.94 -12.11
CA LEU A 296 10.02 13.28 -12.97
C LEU A 296 9.67 14.29 -14.06
N THR A 297 8.43 14.30 -14.55
CA THR A 297 7.99 15.28 -15.56
C THR A 297 8.05 16.71 -14.99
N ARG A 298 7.70 16.87 -13.71
CA ARG A 298 7.72 18.13 -12.93
C ARG A 298 6.77 19.22 -13.47
N GLY A 299 6.59 20.26 -12.67
CA GLY A 299 5.81 21.46 -13.03
C GLY A 299 4.33 21.14 -13.35
N TYR A 300 3.72 21.96 -14.19
CA TYR A 300 2.30 21.83 -14.59
C TYR A 300 2.02 20.63 -15.52
N GLU A 301 3.06 20.06 -16.11
CA GLU A 301 2.97 18.87 -16.95
C GLU A 301 2.94 17.60 -16.10
N GLY A 302 3.66 17.57 -14.97
CA GLY A 302 3.67 16.45 -14.02
C GLY A 302 2.68 16.56 -12.86
N PHE A 303 2.29 17.76 -12.44
CA PHE A 303 1.41 17.96 -11.28
C PHE A 303 0.12 18.70 -11.65
N ASN A 304 -0.97 18.36 -10.95
CA ASN A 304 -2.25 19.03 -11.11
C ASN A 304 -2.33 20.32 -10.27
N LEU A 305 -1.54 21.33 -10.65
CA LEU A 305 -1.44 22.62 -9.95
C LEU A 305 -2.40 23.70 -10.47
N GLU A 306 -3.20 23.40 -11.51
CA GLU A 306 -4.12 24.37 -12.13
C GLU A 306 -5.53 24.35 -11.54
N ASP A 307 -5.91 23.25 -10.89
CA ASP A 307 -7.30 22.88 -10.66
C ASP A 307 -7.86 23.32 -9.31
N GLN A 308 -9.19 23.47 -9.28
CA GLN A 308 -10.02 23.44 -8.07
C GLN A 308 -9.57 22.34 -7.10
N PHE A 309 -9.16 21.20 -7.66
CA PHE A 309 -8.71 20.04 -6.92
C PHE A 309 -7.64 20.34 -5.85
N PHE A 310 -6.48 20.87 -6.25
CA PHE A 310 -5.37 21.10 -5.31
C PHE A 310 -5.71 22.12 -4.22
N PHE A 311 -6.45 23.18 -4.58
CA PHE A 311 -6.72 24.30 -3.68
C PHE A 311 -8.01 24.15 -2.87
N SER A 312 -8.76 23.06 -3.02
CA SER A 312 -10.05 22.89 -2.33
C SER A 312 -10.43 21.48 -1.93
N GLU A 313 -9.92 20.44 -2.60
CA GLU A 313 -10.33 19.05 -2.40
C GLU A 313 -9.17 18.16 -1.93
N TYR A 314 -7.95 18.40 -2.42
CA TYR A 314 -6.77 17.58 -2.11
C TYR A 314 -6.46 17.50 -0.60
N LEU A 315 -6.27 18.64 0.09
CA LEU A 315 -5.96 18.61 1.54
C LEU A 315 -7.09 17.98 2.38
N PRO A 316 -8.39 18.28 2.15
CA PRO A 316 -9.49 17.58 2.81
C PRO A 316 -9.43 16.06 2.66
N GLU A 317 -9.19 15.54 1.46
CA GLU A 317 -9.09 14.09 1.25
C GLU A 317 -7.86 13.50 1.96
N VAL A 318 -6.69 14.14 1.84
CA VAL A 318 -5.48 13.71 2.55
C VAL A 318 -5.72 13.68 4.07
N PHE A 319 -6.29 14.73 4.65
CA PHE A 319 -6.55 14.78 6.10
C PHE A 319 -7.65 13.83 6.56
N LYS A 320 -8.65 13.56 5.72
CA LYS A 320 -9.70 12.57 6.00
C LYS A 320 -9.11 11.18 6.18
N GLU A 321 -8.18 10.79 5.31
CA GLU A 321 -7.47 9.52 5.42
C GLU A 321 -6.60 9.46 6.70
N LEU A 322 -5.85 10.52 6.98
CA LEU A 322 -4.91 10.54 8.11
C LEU A 322 -5.57 10.63 9.48
N THR A 323 -6.70 11.32 9.57
CA THR A 323 -7.31 11.70 10.86
C THR A 323 -8.73 11.19 11.04
N GLY A 324 -9.28 10.52 10.02
CA GLY A 324 -10.69 10.15 9.96
C GLY A 324 -11.64 11.34 9.72
N SER A 325 -11.12 12.56 9.48
CA SER A 325 -11.92 13.76 9.30
C SER A 325 -11.31 14.76 8.30
N PRO A 326 -12.09 15.28 7.34
CA PRO A 326 -11.60 16.28 6.39
C PRO A 326 -11.51 17.70 7.01
N ALA A 327 -12.00 17.90 8.24
CA ALA A 327 -12.14 19.23 8.85
C ALA A 327 -10.82 20.01 8.90
N LEU A 328 -9.73 19.35 9.31
CA LEU A 328 -8.40 19.98 9.35
C LEU A 328 -7.89 20.32 7.95
N GLY A 329 -8.21 19.50 6.93
CA GLY A 329 -7.87 19.78 5.54
C GLY A 329 -8.61 21.00 4.99
N TYR A 330 -9.89 21.21 5.35
CA TYR A 330 -10.60 22.44 4.99
C TYR A 330 -9.99 23.67 5.67
N VAL A 331 -9.64 23.57 6.95
CA VAL A 331 -8.92 24.65 7.66
C VAL A 331 -7.58 24.93 6.97
N ALA A 332 -6.83 23.89 6.61
CA ALA A 332 -5.58 24.01 5.86
C ALA A 332 -5.77 24.77 4.55
N ASN A 333 -6.74 24.37 3.73
CA ASN A 333 -7.06 25.00 2.45
C ASN A 333 -7.42 26.49 2.60
N ILE A 334 -8.21 26.85 3.60
CA ILE A 334 -8.56 28.25 3.85
C ILE A 334 -7.31 29.04 4.26
N LEU A 335 -6.46 28.45 5.09
CA LEU A 335 -5.28 29.10 5.64
C LEU A 335 -4.15 29.28 4.63
N VAL A 336 -3.92 28.31 3.72
CA VAL A 336 -2.90 28.45 2.66
C VAL A 336 -3.21 29.60 1.71
N ARG A 337 -4.49 29.97 1.54
CA ARG A 337 -4.92 31.12 0.71
C ARG A 337 -4.56 32.48 1.29
N LEU A 338 -4.06 32.55 2.53
CA LEU A 338 -3.45 33.76 3.07
C LEU A 338 -2.15 34.13 2.33
N LEU A 339 -1.53 33.14 1.66
CA LEU A 339 -0.39 33.35 0.77
C LEU A 339 -0.89 33.63 -0.66
N PRO A 340 -0.20 34.49 -1.42
CA PRO A 340 -0.43 34.64 -2.85
C PRO A 340 -0.20 33.32 -3.59
N ARG A 341 -0.94 33.07 -4.68
CA ARG A 341 -0.85 31.84 -5.48
C ARG A 341 0.58 31.51 -5.88
N LYS A 342 1.34 32.51 -6.35
CA LYS A 342 2.74 32.34 -6.76
C LYS A 342 3.64 31.84 -5.61
N VAL A 343 3.39 32.28 -4.38
CA VAL A 343 4.17 31.83 -3.22
C VAL A 343 3.85 30.37 -2.93
N LEU A 344 2.57 30.00 -2.96
CA LEU A 344 2.13 28.63 -2.77
C LEU A 344 2.69 27.69 -3.84
N GLU A 345 2.65 28.08 -5.12
CA GLU A 345 3.29 27.35 -6.22
C GLU A 345 4.79 27.18 -5.98
N SER A 346 5.52 28.26 -5.66
CA SER A 346 6.96 28.17 -5.37
C SER A 346 7.27 27.25 -4.19
N MET A 347 6.41 27.18 -3.17
CA MET A 347 6.59 26.25 -2.04
C MET A 347 6.40 24.79 -2.47
N ILE A 348 5.37 24.51 -3.27
CA ILE A 348 5.11 23.16 -3.78
C ILE A 348 6.25 22.71 -4.69
N THR A 349 6.68 23.58 -5.61
CA THR A 349 7.85 23.32 -6.46
C THR A 349 9.10 23.07 -5.63
N ALA A 350 9.36 23.87 -4.58
CA ALA A 350 10.50 23.64 -3.70
C ALA A 350 10.47 22.29 -2.97
N ALA A 351 9.30 21.84 -2.50
CA ALA A 351 9.19 20.51 -1.88
C ALA A 351 9.39 19.38 -2.91
N ALA A 352 8.77 19.52 -4.09
CA ALA A 352 8.93 18.56 -5.19
C ALA A 352 10.40 18.49 -5.65
N ASP A 353 11.11 19.62 -5.71
CA ASP A 353 12.51 19.68 -6.13
C ASP A 353 13.45 19.02 -5.10
N ALA A 354 13.15 19.16 -3.81
CA ALA A 354 13.89 18.46 -2.76
C ALA A 354 13.71 16.94 -2.84
N ALA A 355 12.47 16.48 -3.02
CA ALA A 355 12.18 15.05 -3.23
C ALA A 355 12.84 14.54 -4.52
N PHE A 356 12.70 15.28 -5.62
CA PHE A 356 13.33 14.95 -6.89
C PHE A 356 14.84 14.75 -6.75
N GLY A 357 15.54 15.70 -6.11
CA GLY A 357 16.99 15.68 -5.98
C GLY A 357 17.53 14.62 -5.02
N GLN A 358 16.87 14.41 -3.88
CA GLN A 358 17.34 13.44 -2.88
C GLN A 358 16.89 12.02 -3.19
N LEU A 359 15.62 11.84 -3.57
CA LEU A 359 14.97 10.54 -3.59
C LEU A 359 14.89 9.93 -5.00
N ILE A 360 14.56 10.74 -6.01
CA ILE A 360 14.06 10.21 -7.29
C ILE A 360 15.14 10.16 -8.36
N VAL A 361 15.70 11.31 -8.75
CA VAL A 361 16.49 11.45 -9.99
C VAL A 361 17.73 10.56 -10.02
N ASN A 362 18.36 10.35 -8.86
CA ASN A 362 19.59 9.58 -8.74
C ASN A 362 19.36 8.13 -8.25
N SER A 363 18.11 7.66 -8.12
CA SER A 363 17.82 6.32 -7.58
C SER A 363 17.43 5.34 -8.69
N PRO A 364 18.23 4.30 -8.99
CA PRO A 364 17.89 3.31 -10.01
C PRO A 364 16.54 2.64 -9.75
N GLN A 365 16.18 2.40 -8.48
CA GLN A 365 14.89 1.78 -8.14
C GLN A 365 13.70 2.67 -8.51
N PHE A 366 13.79 4.00 -8.36
CA PHE A 366 12.70 4.88 -8.81
C PHE A 366 12.60 4.92 -10.34
N TRP A 367 13.71 4.86 -11.06
CA TRP A 367 13.68 4.72 -12.52
C TRP A 367 13.05 3.41 -12.97
N ALA A 368 13.22 2.32 -12.20
CA ALA A 368 12.54 1.05 -12.45
C ALA A 368 11.01 1.08 -12.25
N MET A 369 10.47 2.15 -11.66
CA MET A 369 9.04 2.37 -11.50
C MET A 369 8.44 3.23 -12.62
N ILE A 370 9.23 3.68 -13.59
CA ILE A 370 8.74 4.47 -14.71
C ILE A 370 8.17 3.53 -15.77
N PRO A 371 6.98 3.82 -16.33
CA PRO A 371 6.46 3.07 -17.47
C PRO A 371 7.37 3.14 -18.70
N ASN A 372 7.50 2.02 -19.42
CA ASN A 372 8.40 1.91 -20.56
C ASN A 372 8.21 3.03 -21.61
N ASP A 373 6.96 3.43 -21.89
CA ASP A 373 6.63 4.47 -22.88
C ASP A 373 7.01 5.90 -22.43
N ARG A 374 7.31 6.09 -21.15
CA ARG A 374 7.75 7.36 -20.56
C ARG A 374 9.26 7.41 -20.29
N TYR A 375 9.94 6.26 -20.28
CA TYR A 375 11.35 6.15 -19.88
C TYR A 375 12.29 6.98 -20.76
N ASP A 376 12.29 6.76 -22.08
CA ASP A 376 13.27 7.36 -23.01
C ASP A 376 13.29 8.89 -22.94
N ALA A 377 12.12 9.52 -22.96
CA ALA A 377 11.99 10.98 -22.91
C ALA A 377 12.48 11.55 -21.56
N LEU A 378 12.25 10.84 -20.46
CA LEU A 378 12.72 11.24 -19.14
C LEU A 378 14.23 11.01 -18.99
N ALA A 379 14.75 9.89 -19.50
CA ALA A 379 16.17 9.58 -19.49
C ALA A 379 16.98 10.58 -20.33
N GLU A 380 16.49 10.96 -21.51
CA GLU A 380 17.08 12.03 -22.33
C GLU A 380 17.18 13.36 -21.57
N LYS A 381 16.14 13.69 -20.80
CA LYS A 381 16.07 14.93 -20.02
C LYS A 381 17.02 14.97 -18.82
N TYR A 382 17.27 13.83 -18.16
CA TYR A 382 17.93 13.80 -16.84
C TYR A 382 19.22 13.00 -16.74
N LEU A 383 19.51 12.09 -17.68
CA LEU A 383 20.59 11.10 -17.52
C LEU A 383 21.71 11.22 -18.57
N LEU A 384 21.65 12.21 -19.47
CA LEU A 384 22.68 12.40 -20.50
C LEU A 384 23.91 13.18 -20.03
N ASP A 385 23.91 13.68 -18.80
CA ASP A 385 25.06 14.42 -18.27
C ASP A 385 26.21 13.48 -17.88
N PRO A 386 27.47 13.96 -17.93
CA PRO A 386 28.64 13.11 -17.66
C PRO A 386 28.71 12.53 -16.24
N GLU A 387 28.02 13.12 -15.25
CA GLU A 387 28.07 12.63 -13.87
C GLU A 387 27.15 11.41 -13.65
N ARG A 388 26.17 11.19 -14.54
CA ARG A 388 25.14 10.14 -14.43
C ARG A 388 25.32 8.98 -15.39
N VAL A 389 26.46 8.83 -16.05
CA VAL A 389 26.72 7.73 -17.00
C VAL A 389 26.47 6.36 -16.36
N LEU A 390 26.99 6.12 -15.16
CA LEU A 390 26.80 4.84 -14.44
C LEU A 390 25.36 4.62 -13.98
N LEU A 391 24.63 5.70 -13.65
CA LEU A 391 23.22 5.60 -13.35
C LEU A 391 22.43 5.23 -14.61
N LYS A 392 22.70 5.89 -15.73
CA LYS A 392 22.08 5.59 -17.03
C LYS A 392 22.28 4.13 -17.43
N GLU A 393 23.48 3.58 -17.28
CA GLU A 393 23.74 2.17 -17.55
C GLU A 393 22.84 1.23 -16.73
N LYS A 394 22.67 1.52 -15.43
CA LYS A 394 21.79 0.73 -14.54
C LYS A 394 20.32 0.86 -14.93
N THR A 395 19.87 2.06 -15.24
CA THR A 395 18.47 2.32 -15.58
C THR A 395 18.13 1.78 -16.97
N ASP A 396 19.04 1.87 -17.95
CA ASP A 396 18.87 1.30 -19.28
C ASP A 396 18.81 -0.23 -19.22
N ALA A 397 19.68 -0.87 -18.43
CA ALA A 397 19.65 -2.32 -18.22
C ALA A 397 18.32 -2.79 -17.61
N PHE A 398 17.77 -2.03 -16.66
CA PHE A 398 16.45 -2.36 -16.11
C PHE A 398 15.32 -2.06 -17.09
N HIS A 399 15.37 -0.95 -17.82
CA HIS A 399 14.38 -0.63 -18.85
C HIS A 399 14.31 -1.72 -19.93
N GLU A 400 15.45 -2.29 -20.33
CA GLU A 400 15.52 -3.47 -21.19
C GLU A 400 14.82 -4.68 -20.54
N ALA A 401 15.13 -4.98 -19.27
CA ALA A 401 14.49 -6.08 -18.55
C ALA A 401 12.97 -5.92 -18.43
N GLN A 402 12.49 -4.70 -18.15
CA GLN A 402 11.06 -4.37 -18.09
C GLN A 402 10.41 -4.48 -19.48
N SER A 403 11.07 -4.00 -20.53
CA SER A 403 10.59 -4.09 -21.92
C SER A 403 10.49 -5.54 -22.41
N ASN A 404 11.43 -6.38 -22.01
CA ASN A 404 11.46 -7.80 -22.37
C ASN A 404 10.49 -8.65 -21.53
N LEU A 405 9.92 -8.13 -20.43
CA LEU A 405 9.13 -8.90 -19.47
C LEU A 405 7.96 -9.66 -20.13
N SER A 406 7.22 -9.00 -21.03
CA SER A 406 6.11 -9.63 -21.75
C SER A 406 6.58 -10.82 -22.60
N VAL A 407 7.70 -10.66 -23.31
CA VAL A 407 8.30 -11.73 -24.12
C VAL A 407 8.80 -12.87 -23.23
N ASN A 408 9.44 -12.54 -22.11
CA ASN A 408 9.99 -13.52 -21.18
C ASN A 408 8.90 -14.33 -20.47
N LEU A 409 7.78 -13.71 -20.09
CA LEU A 409 6.63 -14.41 -19.51
C LEU A 409 5.94 -15.32 -20.55
N LEU A 410 5.80 -14.87 -21.80
CA LEU A 410 5.30 -15.71 -22.88
C LEU A 410 6.23 -16.90 -23.15
N LYS A 411 7.54 -16.67 -23.19
CA LYS A 411 8.55 -17.73 -23.31
C LYS A 411 8.45 -18.74 -22.17
N ALA A 412 8.36 -18.28 -20.91
CA ALA A 412 8.18 -19.15 -19.75
C ALA A 412 6.94 -20.05 -19.89
N ARG A 413 5.82 -19.48 -20.32
CA ARG A 413 4.58 -20.24 -20.56
C ARG A 413 4.70 -21.22 -21.73
N ASP A 414 5.09 -20.73 -22.89
CA ASP A 414 4.96 -21.45 -24.16
C ASP A 414 6.06 -22.49 -24.39
N GLU A 415 7.28 -22.21 -23.91
CA GLU A 415 8.44 -23.08 -24.13
C GLU A 415 8.75 -23.97 -22.92
N TYR A 416 8.45 -23.52 -21.69
CA TYR A 416 8.83 -24.22 -20.45
C TYR A 416 7.62 -24.73 -19.64
N GLY A 417 6.40 -24.42 -20.09
CA GLY A 417 5.17 -24.86 -19.42
C GLY A 417 4.93 -24.21 -18.06
N VAL A 418 5.55 -23.06 -17.78
CA VAL A 418 5.34 -22.31 -16.54
C VAL A 418 3.91 -21.77 -16.53
N LYS A 419 3.15 -22.04 -15.45
CA LYS A 419 1.85 -21.41 -15.26
C LYS A 419 2.04 -19.94 -14.91
N VAL A 420 1.36 -19.03 -15.60
CA VAL A 420 1.45 -17.58 -15.33
C VAL A 420 0.07 -17.00 -15.12
N GLY A 421 -0.16 -16.35 -13.99
CA GLY A 421 -1.41 -15.69 -13.65
C GLY A 421 -1.24 -14.24 -13.18
N PHE A 422 -2.31 -13.47 -13.27
CA PHE A 422 -2.37 -12.06 -12.88
C PHE A 422 -3.62 -11.78 -12.05
N ILE A 423 -3.47 -11.02 -10.97
CA ILE A 423 -4.56 -10.48 -10.17
C ILE A 423 -4.35 -8.99 -10.00
N ALA A 424 -5.27 -8.17 -10.48
CA ALA A 424 -5.12 -6.71 -10.47
C ALA A 424 -6.36 -5.97 -9.93
N GLY A 425 -6.17 -4.75 -9.43
CA GLY A 425 -7.23 -3.81 -9.09
C GLY A 425 -7.42 -2.76 -10.18
N TYR A 426 -8.64 -2.25 -10.36
CA TYR A 426 -8.93 -1.18 -11.31
C TYR A 426 -10.04 -0.25 -10.81
N ASN A 427 -10.30 0.81 -11.59
CA ASN A 427 -11.35 1.81 -11.37
C ASN A 427 -11.11 2.76 -10.18
N LEU A 428 -9.88 2.80 -9.66
CA LEU A 428 -9.46 3.81 -8.69
C LEU A 428 -8.54 4.85 -9.33
N THR A 429 -8.63 6.07 -8.83
CA THR A 429 -7.66 7.14 -9.03
C THR A 429 -6.60 7.08 -7.93
N TYR A 430 -5.50 7.82 -8.09
CA TYR A 430 -4.50 7.97 -7.01
C TYR A 430 -5.00 8.78 -5.79
N LEU A 431 -6.29 9.12 -5.73
CA LEU A 431 -6.94 9.75 -4.57
C LEU A 431 -7.76 8.79 -3.73
N ASP A 432 -8.00 7.59 -4.22
CA ASP A 432 -8.92 6.67 -3.60
C ASP A 432 -8.19 5.80 -2.57
N GLY A 433 -8.54 5.97 -1.30
CA GLY A 433 -8.06 5.12 -0.22
C GLY A 433 -6.72 5.56 0.36
N ASP A 434 -5.96 4.57 0.82
CA ASP A 434 -4.63 4.77 1.38
C ASP A 434 -3.72 5.45 0.32
N TYR A 435 -2.74 6.24 0.75
CA TYR A 435 -1.78 6.91 -0.17
C TYR A 435 -2.36 7.97 -1.11
N ASN A 436 -3.58 8.47 -0.83
CA ASN A 436 -4.25 9.51 -1.61
C ASN A 436 -3.44 10.81 -1.84
N PHE A 437 -2.34 11.01 -1.12
CA PHE A 437 -1.40 12.08 -1.38
C PHE A 437 -0.73 11.99 -2.76
N PHE A 438 -0.67 10.81 -3.39
CA PHE A 438 -0.21 10.70 -4.77
C PHE A 438 -1.19 11.31 -5.78
N GLY A 439 -2.42 11.61 -5.37
CA GLY A 439 -3.43 12.24 -6.21
C GLY A 439 -3.14 13.67 -6.68
N ALA A 440 -1.99 14.26 -6.29
CA ALA A 440 -1.55 15.55 -6.80
C ALA A 440 -0.89 15.48 -8.20
N VAL A 441 -0.59 14.29 -8.72
CA VAL A 441 0.04 14.14 -10.04
C VAL A 441 -0.95 14.37 -11.19
N LYS A 442 -0.44 14.63 -12.40
CA LYS A 442 -1.28 15.00 -13.56
C LYS A 442 -2.15 13.82 -14.05
N SER A 443 -1.68 12.60 -13.86
CA SER A 443 -2.30 11.38 -14.38
C SER A 443 -3.46 10.85 -13.53
N THR A 444 -3.68 11.39 -12.32
CA THR A 444 -4.72 10.96 -11.37
C THR A 444 -6.13 10.80 -11.95
N PHE A 445 -6.52 11.63 -12.94
CA PHE A 445 -7.85 11.58 -13.55
C PHE A 445 -7.86 11.01 -14.98
N LYS A 446 -6.73 10.46 -15.43
CA LYS A 446 -6.56 9.87 -16.76
C LYS A 446 -6.36 8.36 -16.71
N ASN A 447 -6.06 7.82 -15.54
CA ASN A 447 -5.76 6.41 -15.34
C ASN A 447 -6.96 5.61 -14.78
N SER A 448 -6.80 4.30 -14.74
CA SER A 448 -7.60 3.36 -13.96
C SER A 448 -6.60 2.45 -13.24
N SER A 449 -6.59 2.48 -11.92
CA SER A 449 -5.56 1.84 -11.10
C SER A 449 -6.16 1.12 -9.89
N ASP A 450 -5.30 0.53 -9.07
CA ASP A 450 -5.59 0.11 -7.70
C ASP A 450 -5.30 1.22 -6.66
N ALA A 451 -5.26 2.48 -7.12
CA ALA A 451 -4.81 3.70 -6.43
C ALA A 451 -3.29 3.91 -6.36
N ILE A 452 -2.47 2.94 -6.81
CA ILE A 452 -1.01 3.09 -6.92
C ILE A 452 -0.50 2.64 -8.30
N ILE A 453 -0.89 1.45 -8.75
CA ILE A 453 -0.42 0.80 -9.97
C ILE A 453 -1.54 0.79 -11.00
N ASP A 454 -1.21 1.27 -12.19
CA ASP A 454 -2.14 1.35 -13.31
C ASP A 454 -2.48 -0.05 -13.83
N ILE A 455 -3.72 -0.25 -14.27
CA ILE A 455 -4.23 -1.58 -14.64
C ILE A 455 -3.48 -2.19 -15.83
N ASP A 456 -3.04 -1.37 -16.78
CA ASP A 456 -2.23 -1.79 -17.92
C ASP A 456 -0.84 -2.23 -17.50
N SER A 457 -0.27 -1.64 -16.44
CA SER A 457 0.96 -2.11 -15.83
C SER A 457 0.77 -3.46 -15.15
N ALA A 458 -0.23 -3.60 -14.28
CA ALA A 458 -0.47 -4.85 -13.54
C ALA A 458 -0.89 -6.05 -14.43
N THR A 459 -1.35 -5.79 -15.66
CA THR A 459 -1.82 -6.82 -16.62
C THR A 459 -0.98 -6.89 -17.90
N LEU A 460 0.03 -6.03 -18.03
CA LEU A 460 0.85 -5.88 -19.23
C LEU A 460 0.02 -5.69 -20.50
N GLY A 461 -0.84 -4.67 -20.51
CA GLY A 461 -1.46 -4.15 -21.74
C GLY A 461 -2.99 -4.03 -21.78
N ALA A 462 -3.72 -4.26 -20.67
CA ALA A 462 -5.18 -4.06 -20.68
C ALA A 462 -5.56 -2.64 -21.16
N THR A 463 -6.54 -2.56 -22.05
CA THR A 463 -7.09 -1.28 -22.51
C THR A 463 -8.12 -0.81 -21.50
N PHE A 464 -8.09 0.46 -21.12
CA PHE A 464 -8.98 0.99 -20.09
C PHE A 464 -9.48 2.39 -20.41
N ALA A 465 -10.60 2.76 -19.80
CA ALA A 465 -11.06 4.13 -19.67
C ALA A 465 -10.67 4.68 -18.28
N PRO A 466 -10.51 6.00 -18.12
CA PRO A 466 -10.22 6.59 -16.81
C PRO A 466 -11.22 6.14 -15.73
N ALA A 467 -10.79 6.13 -14.47
CA ALA A 467 -11.61 5.71 -13.34
C ALA A 467 -13.00 6.39 -13.34
N GLY A 468 -14.05 5.60 -13.14
CA GLY A 468 -15.44 6.05 -13.19
C GLY A 468 -15.99 6.34 -14.59
N LYS A 469 -15.21 6.09 -15.66
CA LYS A 469 -15.64 6.22 -17.07
C LYS A 469 -15.76 4.86 -17.73
N GLN A 470 -16.33 4.85 -18.93
CA GLN A 470 -16.47 3.68 -19.78
C GLN A 470 -15.65 3.85 -21.05
N LEU A 471 -15.20 2.72 -21.60
CA LEU A 471 -14.63 2.66 -22.93
C LEU A 471 -15.65 3.18 -23.96
N PRO A 472 -15.19 3.85 -25.03
CA PRO A 472 -16.06 4.29 -26.10
C PRO A 472 -16.89 3.13 -26.68
N GLN A 473 -18.17 3.39 -26.95
CA GLN A 473 -19.08 2.32 -27.40
C GLN A 473 -18.70 1.78 -28.78
N ASP A 474 -18.17 2.63 -29.67
CA ASP A 474 -17.62 2.26 -30.97
C ASP A 474 -16.37 1.36 -30.84
N TYR A 475 -15.50 1.62 -29.86
CA TYR A 475 -14.41 0.70 -29.52
C TYR A 475 -14.96 -0.67 -29.12
N ILE A 476 -15.90 -0.73 -28.17
CA ILE A 476 -16.50 -2.00 -27.70
C ILE A 476 -17.20 -2.74 -28.84
N ASP A 477 -17.89 -2.02 -29.73
CA ASP A 477 -18.59 -2.62 -30.86
C ASP A 477 -17.66 -3.15 -31.96
N SER A 478 -16.42 -2.65 -32.01
CA SER A 478 -15.38 -3.16 -32.90
C SER A 478 -14.71 -4.45 -32.40
N LEU A 479 -14.86 -4.80 -31.11
CA LEU A 479 -14.23 -5.98 -30.53
C LEU A 479 -14.85 -7.29 -31.04
N THR A 480 -14.00 -8.21 -31.47
CA THR A 480 -14.39 -9.58 -31.86
C THR A 480 -14.85 -10.40 -30.66
N VAL A 481 -14.20 -10.24 -29.50
CA VAL A 481 -14.45 -11.02 -28.28
C VAL A 481 -14.83 -10.09 -27.15
N LYS A 482 -16.14 -9.89 -26.94
CA LYS A 482 -16.66 -8.99 -25.90
C LYS A 482 -16.65 -9.59 -24.49
N SER A 483 -16.34 -10.88 -24.33
CA SER A 483 -16.31 -11.55 -23.01
C SER A 483 -15.18 -11.05 -22.11
N PHE A 484 -14.14 -10.42 -22.67
CA PHE A 484 -13.05 -9.78 -21.93
C PHE A 484 -13.32 -8.32 -21.56
N VAL A 485 -14.50 -7.78 -21.92
CA VAL A 485 -14.92 -6.46 -21.47
C VAL A 485 -15.58 -6.60 -20.11
N SER A 486 -15.09 -5.83 -19.15
CA SER A 486 -15.68 -5.74 -17.81
C SER A 486 -17.18 -5.38 -17.84
N PRO A 487 -17.98 -5.85 -16.87
CA PRO A 487 -19.41 -5.55 -16.81
C PRO A 487 -19.75 -4.05 -16.76
N ASP A 488 -18.89 -3.22 -16.18
CA ASP A 488 -19.04 -1.78 -16.12
C ASP A 488 -18.45 -1.04 -17.33
N LYS A 489 -17.86 -1.79 -18.27
CA LYS A 489 -17.22 -1.32 -19.50
C LYS A 489 -16.01 -0.41 -19.27
N ASN A 490 -15.37 -0.45 -18.10
CA ASN A 490 -14.17 0.37 -17.85
C ASN A 490 -12.92 -0.21 -18.52
N ILE A 491 -12.79 -1.54 -18.52
CA ILE A 491 -11.62 -2.27 -19.02
C ILE A 491 -11.98 -3.30 -20.08
N ASP A 492 -11.05 -3.51 -21.02
CA ASP A 492 -10.98 -4.63 -21.96
C ASP A 492 -9.68 -5.40 -21.72
N LEU A 493 -9.81 -6.64 -21.26
CA LEU A 493 -8.69 -7.54 -21.03
C LEU A 493 -8.20 -8.23 -22.31
N SER A 494 -8.90 -8.10 -23.45
CA SER A 494 -8.47 -8.74 -24.70
C SER A 494 -7.09 -8.26 -25.18
N THR A 495 -6.62 -7.10 -24.69
CA THR A 495 -5.29 -6.54 -24.97
C THR A 495 -4.27 -6.80 -23.87
N ALA A 496 -4.65 -7.39 -22.72
CA ALA A 496 -3.71 -7.83 -21.70
C ALA A 496 -2.84 -9.00 -22.20
N LEU A 497 -1.69 -9.25 -21.56
CA LEU A 497 -0.75 -10.28 -22.01
C LEU A 497 -1.35 -11.70 -22.02
N MET A 498 -2.12 -12.03 -20.98
CA MET A 498 -2.73 -13.36 -20.80
C MET A 498 -4.15 -13.24 -20.22
N PRO A 499 -5.16 -12.83 -21.01
CA PRO A 499 -6.51 -12.59 -20.50
C PRO A 499 -7.12 -13.81 -19.81
N GLU A 500 -6.84 -15.01 -20.32
CA GLU A 500 -7.40 -16.27 -19.79
C GLU A 500 -6.89 -16.62 -18.39
N THR A 501 -5.77 -16.05 -17.95
CA THR A 501 -5.21 -16.24 -16.61
C THR A 501 -5.10 -14.92 -15.85
N THR A 502 -5.92 -13.94 -16.22
CA THR A 502 -5.98 -12.63 -15.57
C THR A 502 -7.33 -12.42 -14.89
N TRP A 503 -7.31 -12.18 -13.59
CA TRP A 503 -8.48 -11.80 -12.78
C TRP A 503 -8.35 -10.35 -12.32
N VAL A 504 -9.46 -9.63 -12.31
CA VAL A 504 -9.48 -8.20 -11.96
C VAL A 504 -10.59 -7.87 -10.98
N PHE A 505 -10.28 -6.98 -10.03
CA PHE A 505 -11.17 -6.59 -8.96
C PHE A 505 -11.48 -5.09 -9.05
N LYS A 506 -12.74 -4.77 -9.31
CA LYS A 506 -13.23 -3.39 -9.36
C LYS A 506 -13.11 -2.74 -7.98
N ASN A 507 -12.56 -1.53 -7.92
CA ASN A 507 -12.37 -0.77 -6.68
C ASN A 507 -11.54 -1.51 -5.63
N GLN A 508 -10.66 -2.44 -6.06
CA GLN A 508 -9.68 -3.02 -5.16
C GLN A 508 -8.53 -2.04 -4.97
N HIS A 509 -8.34 -1.61 -3.72
CA HIS A 509 -7.17 -0.83 -3.33
C HIS A 509 -5.90 -1.70 -3.32
N HIS A 510 -4.73 -1.10 -3.58
CA HIS A 510 -3.42 -1.76 -3.67
C HIS A 510 -3.08 -2.72 -2.52
N GLU A 511 -3.57 -2.43 -1.31
CA GLU A 511 -3.41 -3.26 -0.11
C GLU A 511 -4.27 -4.55 -0.14
N VAL A 512 -3.88 -5.49 -1.01
CA VAL A 512 -4.59 -6.77 -1.25
C VAL A 512 -4.62 -7.69 -0.03
N GLY A 513 -3.71 -7.54 0.93
CA GLY A 513 -3.72 -8.28 2.20
C GLY A 513 -4.97 -8.02 3.06
N ARG A 514 -5.83 -7.07 2.66
CA ARG A 514 -7.13 -6.82 3.29
C ARG A 514 -8.29 -7.57 2.64
N ASN A 515 -8.08 -8.23 1.50
CA ASN A 515 -9.10 -8.95 0.73
C ASN A 515 -8.76 -10.44 0.66
N ILE A 516 -9.36 -11.25 1.55
CA ILE A 516 -9.12 -12.69 1.62
C ILE A 516 -9.43 -13.44 0.30
N THR A 517 -10.27 -12.86 -0.55
CA THR A 517 -10.66 -13.44 -1.84
C THR A 517 -9.50 -13.53 -2.82
N ILE A 518 -8.73 -12.44 -2.91
CA ILE A 518 -7.57 -12.34 -3.78
C ILE A 518 -6.51 -13.34 -3.33
N ILE A 519 -6.33 -13.43 -2.01
CA ILE A 519 -5.38 -14.36 -1.40
C ILE A 519 -5.78 -15.80 -1.70
N ARG A 520 -7.05 -16.17 -1.47
CA ARG A 520 -7.57 -17.49 -1.82
C ARG A 520 -7.46 -17.80 -3.30
N LEU A 521 -7.76 -16.84 -4.17
CA LEU A 521 -7.61 -17.00 -5.62
C LEU A 521 -6.15 -17.33 -5.98
N ALA A 522 -5.19 -16.57 -5.46
CA ALA A 522 -3.78 -16.83 -5.67
C ALA A 522 -3.37 -18.23 -5.16
N VAL A 523 -3.84 -18.62 -3.97
CA VAL A 523 -3.59 -19.95 -3.39
C VAL A 523 -4.17 -21.05 -4.29
N GLN A 524 -5.43 -20.95 -4.70
CA GLN A 524 -6.12 -21.94 -5.53
C GLN A 524 -5.43 -22.11 -6.90
N PHE A 525 -4.92 -21.02 -7.48
CA PHE A 525 -4.12 -21.07 -8.70
C PHE A 525 -2.79 -21.80 -8.49
N VAL A 526 -2.03 -21.42 -7.44
CA VAL A 526 -0.72 -22.01 -7.16
C VAL A 526 -0.80 -23.50 -6.81
N ILE A 527 -1.77 -23.92 -6.00
CA ILE A 527 -1.92 -25.34 -5.60
C ILE A 527 -2.56 -26.20 -6.71
N GLY A 528 -2.87 -25.60 -7.87
CA GLY A 528 -3.31 -26.29 -9.07
C GLY A 528 -4.81 -26.57 -9.16
N ASN A 529 -5.63 -25.98 -8.30
CA ASN A 529 -7.10 -26.10 -8.36
C ASN A 529 -7.69 -25.22 -9.48
N LEU A 530 -7.01 -24.14 -9.87
CA LEU A 530 -7.38 -23.30 -11.01
C LEU A 530 -6.30 -23.36 -12.10
N ASP A 531 -6.74 -23.52 -13.35
CA ASP A 531 -5.87 -23.43 -14.52
C ASP A 531 -6.06 -22.10 -15.27
N ASN A 532 -7.28 -21.54 -15.26
CA ASN A 532 -7.65 -20.29 -15.91
C ASN A 532 -8.97 -19.73 -15.35
N VAL A 533 -9.45 -18.61 -15.89
CA VAL A 533 -10.69 -17.93 -15.47
C VAL A 533 -11.97 -18.77 -15.66
N TYR A 534 -11.92 -19.87 -16.42
CA TYR A 534 -13.04 -20.78 -16.64
C TYR A 534 -13.05 -21.99 -15.70
N SER A 535 -11.99 -22.19 -14.89
CA SER A 535 -11.91 -23.34 -13.99
C SER A 535 -13.02 -23.33 -12.92
N ASP A 536 -13.31 -22.17 -12.33
CA ASP A 536 -14.39 -21.98 -11.37
C ASP A 536 -14.94 -20.53 -11.41
N PRO A 537 -15.67 -20.15 -12.47
CA PRO A 537 -16.19 -18.78 -12.61
C PRO A 537 -17.32 -18.47 -11.62
N VAL A 538 -17.88 -19.47 -10.95
CA VAL A 538 -18.92 -19.28 -9.93
C VAL A 538 -18.31 -18.67 -8.69
N ASN A 539 -17.17 -19.19 -8.23
CA ASN A 539 -16.48 -18.71 -7.04
C ASN A 539 -15.42 -17.64 -7.36
N TYR A 540 -14.75 -17.75 -8.50
CA TYR A 540 -13.65 -16.88 -8.92
C TYR A 540 -13.89 -16.31 -10.33
N PRO A 541 -14.92 -15.47 -10.51
CA PRO A 541 -15.19 -14.83 -11.80
C PRO A 541 -14.01 -13.95 -12.22
N GLN A 542 -13.75 -13.86 -13.54
CA GLN A 542 -12.70 -13.00 -14.11
C GLN A 542 -12.80 -11.55 -13.64
N PHE A 543 -14.03 -11.00 -13.63
CA PHE A 543 -14.33 -9.66 -13.12
C PHE A 543 -15.04 -9.80 -11.77
N ASN A 544 -14.38 -9.39 -10.69
CA ASN A 544 -14.93 -9.40 -9.33
C ASN A 544 -14.89 -7.99 -8.72
N ILE A 545 -15.31 -7.83 -7.46
CA ILE A 545 -15.34 -6.55 -6.76
C ILE A 545 -14.42 -6.61 -5.54
N GLY A 546 -13.65 -5.54 -5.33
CA GLY A 546 -12.82 -5.35 -4.14
C GLY A 546 -13.67 -5.31 -2.88
N ARG A 547 -13.21 -6.01 -1.84
CA ARG A 547 -13.88 -6.05 -0.53
C ARG A 547 -12.86 -6.25 0.58
N TYR A 548 -13.11 -5.65 1.73
CA TYR A 548 -12.16 -5.63 2.83
C TYR A 548 -12.67 -6.49 4.00
N SER A 549 -11.99 -7.58 4.27
CA SER A 549 -12.36 -8.56 5.30
C SER A 549 -11.44 -8.51 6.53
N LYS A 550 -10.36 -7.72 6.51
CA LYS A 550 -9.31 -7.73 7.55
C LYS A 550 -9.84 -7.52 8.98
N ALA A 551 -10.79 -6.60 9.18
CA ALA A 551 -11.35 -6.36 10.51
C ALA A 551 -12.16 -7.58 11.00
N ILE A 552 -12.97 -8.16 10.11
CA ILE A 552 -13.73 -9.39 10.38
C ILE A 552 -12.78 -10.53 10.76
N THR A 553 -11.76 -10.80 9.93
CA THR A 553 -10.86 -11.95 10.10
C THR A 553 -9.92 -11.80 11.29
N ASN A 554 -9.32 -10.63 11.47
CA ASN A 554 -8.21 -10.47 12.43
C ASN A 554 -8.67 -10.05 13.82
N SER A 555 -9.89 -9.51 13.96
CA SER A 555 -10.34 -8.92 15.23
C SER A 555 -11.74 -9.36 15.63
N LEU A 556 -12.74 -9.15 14.77
CA LEU A 556 -14.14 -9.28 15.19
C LEU A 556 -14.58 -10.74 15.36
N LEU A 557 -14.28 -11.63 14.41
CA LEU A 557 -14.59 -13.05 14.56
C LEU A 557 -13.84 -13.68 15.75
N PRO A 558 -12.51 -13.49 15.92
CA PRO A 558 -11.81 -13.96 17.11
C PRO A 558 -12.43 -13.49 18.43
N MET A 559 -12.88 -12.23 18.49
CA MET A 559 -13.56 -11.68 19.65
C MET A 559 -14.93 -12.35 19.87
N ALA A 560 -15.72 -12.52 18.81
CA ALA A 560 -17.03 -13.15 18.87
C ALA A 560 -16.93 -14.61 19.31
N TYR A 561 -15.96 -15.38 18.81
CA TYR A 561 -15.76 -16.76 19.23
C TYR A 561 -15.41 -16.88 20.72
N LYS A 562 -14.62 -15.95 21.27
CA LYS A 562 -14.33 -15.91 22.72
C LYS A 562 -15.61 -15.68 23.53
N VAL A 563 -16.47 -14.77 23.09
CA VAL A 563 -17.76 -14.51 23.73
C VAL A 563 -18.69 -15.73 23.64
N LEU A 564 -18.76 -16.38 22.49
CA LEU A 564 -19.60 -17.57 22.28
C LEU A 564 -19.10 -18.81 23.04
N ALA A 565 -17.80 -18.90 23.33
CA ALA A 565 -17.23 -19.98 24.14
C ALA A 565 -17.63 -19.88 25.63
N GLU A 566 -17.87 -18.66 26.11
CA GLU A 566 -18.22 -18.33 27.50
C GLU A 566 -19.38 -17.31 27.52
N PRO A 567 -20.62 -17.70 27.14
CA PRO A 567 -21.73 -16.77 26.94
C PRO A 567 -22.39 -16.29 28.25
N ASP A 568 -21.74 -16.50 29.39
CA ASP A 568 -22.30 -16.24 30.71
C ASP A 568 -22.64 -14.76 30.90
N GLY A 569 -23.90 -14.49 31.31
CA GLY A 569 -24.39 -13.13 31.54
C GLY A 569 -24.99 -12.43 30.32
N LEU A 570 -25.01 -13.07 29.13
CA LEU A 570 -25.71 -12.56 27.95
C LEU A 570 -27.21 -12.90 28.01
N SER A 571 -28.06 -11.97 27.56
CA SER A 571 -29.47 -12.28 27.30
C SER A 571 -29.62 -13.17 26.05
N ALA A 572 -30.68 -13.98 25.99
CA ALA A 572 -30.95 -14.88 24.87
C ALA A 572 -31.01 -14.13 23.52
N ASP A 573 -31.58 -12.92 23.49
CA ASP A 573 -31.68 -12.10 22.27
C ASP A 573 -30.30 -11.63 21.78
N VAL A 574 -29.41 -11.25 22.70
CA VAL A 574 -28.05 -10.82 22.37
C VAL A 574 -27.22 -12.00 21.87
N LEU A 575 -27.35 -13.17 22.51
CA LEU A 575 -26.66 -14.39 22.09
C LEU A 575 -27.10 -14.80 20.67
N ALA A 576 -28.42 -14.85 20.41
CA ALA A 576 -28.96 -15.21 19.10
C ALA A 576 -28.53 -14.23 17.99
N GLU A 577 -28.50 -12.92 18.27
CA GLU A 577 -28.01 -11.95 17.29
C GLU A 577 -26.50 -12.06 17.07
N LEU A 578 -25.71 -12.35 18.10
CA LEU A 578 -24.27 -12.58 17.94
C LEU A 578 -23.98 -13.81 17.08
N GLU A 579 -24.66 -14.94 17.32
CA GLU A 579 -24.56 -16.14 16.48
C GLU A 579 -24.94 -15.86 15.02
N ALA A 580 -26.04 -15.15 14.81
CA ALA A 580 -26.50 -14.79 13.46
C ALA A 580 -25.56 -13.79 12.76
N ALA A 581 -24.93 -12.88 13.51
CA ALA A 581 -23.93 -11.95 12.99
C ALA A 581 -22.62 -12.67 12.63
N VAL A 582 -22.18 -13.62 13.46
CA VAL A 582 -21.02 -14.49 13.18
C VAL A 582 -21.25 -15.29 11.90
N LEU A 583 -22.37 -15.99 11.77
CA LEU A 583 -22.69 -16.75 10.56
C LEU A 583 -22.72 -15.85 9.30
N ASN A 584 -23.28 -14.64 9.43
CA ASN A 584 -23.31 -13.69 8.32
C ASN A 584 -21.90 -13.21 7.93
N ALA A 585 -21.02 -12.98 8.91
CA ALA A 585 -19.63 -12.59 8.69
C ALA A 585 -18.80 -13.72 8.09
N GLU A 586 -18.97 -14.96 8.56
CA GLU A 586 -18.35 -16.18 8.01
C GLU A 586 -18.75 -16.35 6.53
N GLN A 587 -20.05 -16.26 6.22
CA GLN A 587 -20.54 -16.31 4.84
C GLN A 587 -19.96 -15.20 3.96
N ALA A 588 -19.82 -13.98 4.49
CA ALA A 588 -19.27 -12.84 3.76
C ALA A 588 -17.79 -13.04 3.39
N ILE A 589 -17.02 -13.76 4.20
CA ILE A 589 -15.60 -14.03 3.94
C ILE A 589 -15.38 -15.35 3.19
N GLU A 590 -16.24 -16.35 3.35
CA GLU A 590 -16.15 -17.65 2.68
C GLU A 590 -16.56 -17.61 1.21
N GLN A 591 -17.67 -16.95 0.89
CA GLN A 591 -18.13 -16.86 -0.50
C GLN A 591 -17.24 -15.89 -1.27
N THR A 592 -16.46 -16.36 -2.23
CA THR A 592 -15.44 -15.58 -2.96
C THR A 592 -15.99 -14.68 -4.07
N ASN A 593 -17.20 -14.97 -4.56
CA ASN A 593 -17.86 -14.14 -5.56
C ASN A 593 -18.63 -12.98 -4.88
N ALA A 594 -18.17 -11.74 -5.07
CA ALA A 594 -18.76 -10.57 -4.42
C ALA A 594 -20.18 -10.24 -4.91
N TYR A 595 -20.61 -10.76 -6.06
CA TYR A 595 -21.96 -10.54 -6.58
C TYR A 595 -23.02 -11.40 -5.89
N THR A 596 -22.60 -12.53 -5.30
CA THR A 596 -23.51 -13.45 -4.61
C THR A 596 -23.29 -13.47 -3.09
N ALA A 597 -22.08 -13.08 -2.65
CA ALA A 597 -21.74 -13.02 -1.23
C ALA A 597 -22.56 -11.96 -0.47
N PRO A 598 -22.81 -12.18 0.83
CA PRO A 598 -23.24 -11.10 1.70
C PRO A 598 -22.28 -9.91 1.63
N ASN A 599 -22.82 -8.70 1.67
CA ASN A 599 -22.00 -7.49 1.64
C ASN A 599 -21.10 -7.43 2.89
N THR A 600 -19.79 -7.43 2.66
CA THR A 600 -18.76 -7.53 3.71
C THR A 600 -18.81 -6.37 4.70
N GLU A 601 -19.04 -5.13 4.25
CA GLU A 601 -19.15 -3.95 5.12
C GLU A 601 -20.36 -4.06 6.04
N LYS A 602 -21.52 -4.45 5.50
CA LYS A 602 -22.74 -4.66 6.30
C LYS A 602 -22.59 -5.81 7.29
N ALA A 603 -21.91 -6.89 6.89
CA ALA A 603 -21.62 -8.00 7.78
C ALA A 603 -20.69 -7.58 8.92
N GLN A 604 -19.67 -6.78 8.62
CA GLN A 604 -18.79 -6.17 9.62
C GLN A 604 -19.58 -5.29 10.59
N GLU A 605 -20.38 -4.34 10.09
CA GLU A 605 -21.19 -3.45 10.93
C GLU A 605 -22.15 -4.22 11.85
N ARG A 606 -22.76 -5.29 11.33
CA ARG A 606 -23.65 -6.16 12.11
C ARG A 606 -22.89 -6.84 13.23
N LEU A 607 -21.73 -7.41 12.94
CA LEU A 607 -20.87 -8.07 13.91
C LEU A 607 -20.35 -7.11 14.97
N GLU A 608 -19.92 -5.91 14.59
CA GLU A 608 -19.53 -4.84 15.52
C GLU A 608 -20.67 -4.49 16.48
N LYS A 609 -21.90 -4.28 15.97
CA LYS A 609 -23.08 -3.98 16.79
C LYS A 609 -23.41 -5.11 17.75
N ALA A 610 -23.33 -6.36 17.30
CA ALA A 610 -23.57 -7.52 18.14
C ALA A 610 -22.52 -7.65 19.26
N LEU A 611 -21.24 -7.41 18.95
CA LEU A 611 -20.15 -7.41 19.93
C LEU A 611 -20.26 -6.26 20.95
N VAL A 612 -20.76 -5.09 20.52
CA VAL A 612 -21.07 -3.97 21.43
C VAL A 612 -22.22 -4.35 22.37
N ALA A 613 -23.29 -4.96 21.84
CA ALA A 613 -24.41 -5.43 22.65
C ALA A 613 -23.99 -6.54 23.64
N ALA A 614 -23.02 -7.37 23.25
CA ALA A 614 -22.43 -8.40 24.10
C ALA A 614 -21.38 -7.84 25.10
N GLY A 615 -21.10 -6.53 25.09
CA GLY A 615 -20.12 -5.90 25.98
C GLY A 615 -18.66 -6.19 25.66
N ALA A 616 -18.37 -6.89 24.56
CA ALA A 616 -17.02 -7.28 24.14
C ALA A 616 -16.29 -6.18 23.34
N LEU A 617 -17.05 -5.30 22.68
CA LEU A 617 -16.51 -4.17 21.93
C LEU A 617 -17.05 -2.86 22.51
N LYS A 618 -16.18 -1.84 22.62
CA LYS A 618 -16.64 -0.50 22.98
C LYS A 618 -17.37 0.10 21.77
N PRO A 619 -18.50 0.81 21.96
CA PRO A 619 -19.12 1.55 20.87
C PRO A 619 -18.07 2.46 20.21
N SER A 620 -18.02 2.47 18.88
CA SER A 620 -17.25 3.49 18.18
C SER A 620 -17.73 4.85 18.67
N LYS A 621 -16.80 5.80 18.88
CA LYS A 621 -17.20 7.18 19.16
C LYS A 621 -18.01 7.64 17.96
N GLN A 622 -19.34 7.68 18.10
CA GLN A 622 -20.22 8.28 17.12
C GLN A 622 -19.62 9.65 16.81
N ASN A 623 -19.39 9.94 15.54
CA ASN A 623 -18.92 11.26 15.11
C ASN A 623 -19.78 12.31 15.82
N ASP A 624 -19.18 13.02 16.79
CA ASP A 624 -19.85 14.04 17.58
C ASP A 624 -20.64 14.93 16.60
N THR A 625 -21.95 15.05 16.77
CA THR A 625 -22.80 15.84 15.85
C THR A 625 -22.30 17.28 15.73
N ALA A 626 -21.64 17.79 16.78
CA ALA A 626 -20.90 19.04 16.76
C ALA A 626 -19.72 19.04 15.75
N ASN A 627 -18.93 17.98 15.67
CA ASN A 627 -17.85 17.83 14.69
C ASN A 627 -18.38 17.69 13.26
N GLY A 628 -19.52 17.02 13.08
CA GLY A 628 -20.20 16.94 11.77
C GLY A 628 -20.67 18.32 11.28
N LEU A 629 -21.29 19.12 12.14
CA LEU A 629 -21.73 20.48 11.82
C LEU A 629 -20.55 21.42 11.52
N ILE A 630 -19.49 21.37 12.34
CA ILE A 630 -18.26 22.15 12.10
C ILE A 630 -17.64 21.79 10.75
N THR A 631 -17.58 20.50 10.42
CA THR A 631 -17.05 20.02 9.13
C THR A 631 -17.89 20.55 7.97
N ALA A 632 -19.22 20.49 8.07
CA ALA A 632 -20.12 21.01 7.03
C ALA A 632 -19.96 22.53 6.84
N LEU A 633 -19.83 23.29 7.92
CA LEU A 633 -19.60 24.74 7.87
C LEU A 633 -18.23 25.08 7.25
N LEU A 634 -17.18 24.34 7.61
CA LEU A 634 -15.84 24.51 7.03
C LEU A 634 -15.83 24.19 5.54
N LYS A 635 -16.52 23.13 5.13
CA LYS A 635 -16.70 22.80 3.71
C LYS A 635 -17.44 23.91 2.98
N LEU A 636 -18.57 24.37 3.51
CA LEU A 636 -19.34 25.47 2.91
C LEU A 636 -18.48 26.74 2.75
N ALA A 637 -17.67 27.07 3.76
CA ALA A 637 -16.76 28.20 3.71
C ALA A 637 -15.67 28.00 2.63
N ASN A 638 -15.06 26.82 2.58
CA ASN A 638 -14.07 26.45 1.56
C ASN A 638 -14.65 26.55 0.14
N ASP A 639 -15.84 25.99 -0.09
CA ASP A 639 -16.53 25.99 -1.38
C ASP A 639 -16.93 27.41 -1.80
N ALA A 640 -17.44 28.22 -0.87
CA ALA A 640 -17.73 29.62 -1.13
C ALA A 640 -16.45 30.39 -1.49
N ILE A 641 -15.37 30.22 -0.72
CA ILE A 641 -14.08 30.85 -1.02
C ILE A 641 -13.57 30.45 -2.41
N MET A 642 -13.70 29.17 -2.78
CA MET A 642 -13.41 28.70 -4.14
C MET A 642 -14.27 29.38 -5.20
N GLN A 643 -15.57 29.47 -4.98
CA GLN A 643 -16.49 30.09 -5.93
C GLN A 643 -16.20 31.57 -6.15
N TYR A 644 -15.85 32.32 -5.10
CA TYR A 644 -15.59 33.75 -5.17
C TYR A 644 -14.16 34.11 -5.60
N TYR A 645 -13.14 33.39 -5.13
CA TYR A 645 -11.73 33.72 -5.36
C TYR A 645 -11.02 32.81 -6.36
N GLY A 646 -11.61 31.65 -6.71
CA GLY A 646 -10.98 30.62 -7.52
C GLY A 646 -9.74 30.01 -6.85
N ALA A 647 -8.85 29.45 -7.67
CA ALA A 647 -7.53 28.97 -7.26
C ALA A 647 -6.52 30.13 -7.12
N ARG A 648 -6.82 31.11 -6.26
CA ARG A 648 -5.98 32.29 -5.99
C ARG A 648 -5.88 32.55 -4.48
N GLY A 649 -4.78 33.19 -4.07
CA GLY A 649 -4.64 33.75 -2.73
C GLY A 649 -5.57 34.96 -2.54
N PHE A 650 -5.97 35.25 -1.30
CA PHE A 650 -6.87 36.37 -1.00
C PHE A 650 -6.32 37.73 -1.43
N SER A 651 -4.99 37.86 -1.46
CA SER A 651 -4.26 39.08 -1.84
C SER A 651 -3.97 39.20 -3.34
N ASP A 652 -4.21 38.16 -4.15
CA ASP A 652 -4.02 38.21 -5.60
C ASP A 652 -5.08 39.09 -6.29
N HIS A 653 -6.16 39.43 -5.57
CA HIS A 653 -7.06 40.50 -5.96
C HIS A 653 -6.34 41.85 -5.81
N LYS A 654 -5.87 42.41 -6.92
CA LYS A 654 -5.84 43.87 -7.01
C LYS A 654 -7.31 44.35 -7.08
N PRO A 655 -7.80 45.16 -6.13
CA PRO A 655 -8.98 45.94 -6.42
C PRO A 655 -8.65 46.89 -7.57
N PHE A 656 -9.63 47.12 -8.44
CA PHE A 656 -9.62 48.24 -9.38
C PHE A 656 -9.35 49.56 -8.67
#